data_AF-A0A4Y7LY46-F1
#
_entry.id   AF-A0A4Y7LY46-F1
#
_cell.length_a   1.000
_cell.length_b   1.000
_cell.length_c   1.000
_cell.angle_alpha   90.00
_cell.angle_beta   90.00
_cell.angle_gamma   90.00
#
_symmetry.space_group_name_H-M   'P 1'
#
loop_
_entity.id
_entity.type
_entity.pdbx_description
1 polymer ?
#
loop_
_entity_poly.entity_id
_entity_poly.type
_entity_poly.pdbx_seq_one_letter_code
_entity_poly.pdbx_strand_id
1 'polypeptide(L)'
;MPAENLEHEGLAKNPNLELAQYKFYLTLSQHKNDASVKLKLMDAICADDMAPFYEEVCKDLNWPVDAALLSGMKQRNEVKLKDLDAAIEDAEQNLGEMEVRESNLKKAEFLCQIGNKDAALSAFRKTYDKTVSLGHRLDIIFHNIRIGLFYVDHDLVTRNIDRAKSLIEEGGDWDRRNRLKVYQGLYSMVIRDFKAASGFFLDTVSTFTSYELMEYSTFVRYTVYMGMIALPRNQLRDKIVKGSEILEVLHSLPDVKDYLFSMYNCVYADFFVNLAKVEQIMSEDRYLASHYRYYVREMRIQGYTQLLESYRSLTLNYMAQAFGVSEEYIDSIPFVGNSTGRGKGDPLAASDEDSQHDTVSVVSSISENRSVVEEGGEIDERTQVEILEDKLKEFIDLTTQKSSQGRVNSFDALCKAFSAKYMPDFVAGRRMTLLDCAERGMKKGRGAEQESAAKLMALLCLQLGSVADSESIYRDHKTYLLSLMADNSASPVARAQVCSTLGLCTFLADCDLAEIVQVMVALECVFSASLRTPDNAVASPGTLRLHSAALGAWSLLLTLLPPRRIYDLSQTHIRRLVQLLDSTDVDLRIGAGEAIALIYEGARLFDEDFGFDISTEEETDDHDGIQQRESASRPTSEMDELCTKLRQLATDSHKYRAKKDRKQQRSSFRDILHAIEENEAPDVRVKFGKETLDIDSWGCKHQYDSFCQLLGSGMNLHLAHNDLLREIFNLGSPLLDNASNVVKVKKLERHHMNMAAFKARSVTRGKNRDKRTAVF
;
A
#
# COMPACT_ATOMS: atom_id res chain seq x y z
N MET A 1 -44.12 -16.51 15.89
CA MET A 1 -44.55 -16.04 14.56
C MET A 1 -43.48 -16.49 13.58
N PRO A 2 -43.82 -17.03 12.41
CA PRO A 2 -42.82 -17.62 11.51
C PRO A 2 -41.83 -16.54 11.04
N ALA A 3 -40.55 -16.88 10.96
CA ALA A 3 -39.44 -16.02 10.52
C ALA A 3 -39.66 -15.43 9.11
N GLU A 4 -40.56 -16.04 8.32
CA GLU A 4 -40.96 -15.64 6.97
C GLU A 4 -41.72 -14.30 6.92
N ASN A 5 -42.29 -13.80 8.04
CA ASN A 5 -43.01 -12.53 8.04
C ASN A 5 -42.12 -11.27 8.16
N LEU A 6 -40.81 -11.40 8.39
CA LEU A 6 -39.88 -10.26 8.51
C LEU A 6 -39.27 -9.82 7.16
N GLU A 7 -39.29 -10.66 6.13
CA GLU A 7 -38.77 -10.31 4.80
C GLU A 7 -39.61 -9.23 4.09
N HIS A 8 -40.88 -9.09 4.48
CA HIS A 8 -41.82 -8.11 3.93
C HIS A 8 -41.68 -6.69 4.53
N GLU A 9 -40.85 -6.48 5.55
CA GLU A 9 -40.61 -5.15 6.16
C GLU A 9 -39.40 -4.41 5.54
N GLY A 10 -38.64 -5.05 4.64
CA GLY A 10 -37.53 -4.41 3.92
C GLY A 10 -38.03 -3.44 2.83
N LEU A 11 -37.30 -2.34 2.57
CA LEU A 11 -37.57 -1.50 1.40
C LEU A 11 -37.32 -2.34 0.13
N ALA A 12 -37.85 -1.87 -1.01
CA ALA A 12 -37.66 -2.55 -2.29
C ALA A 12 -36.18 -2.85 -2.57
N LYS A 13 -35.88 -4.09 -3.02
CA LYS A 13 -34.54 -4.57 -3.41
C LYS A 13 -34.04 -3.92 -4.72
N ASN A 14 -33.94 -2.59 -4.73
CA ASN A 14 -33.53 -1.80 -5.88
C ASN A 14 -32.27 -0.99 -5.52
N PRO A 15 -31.06 -1.33 -6.03
CA PRO A 15 -30.70 -2.39 -6.97
C PRO A 15 -30.45 -3.76 -6.30
N ASN A 16 -30.79 -4.85 -6.99
CA ASN A 16 -30.61 -6.20 -6.46
C ASN A 16 -29.12 -6.60 -6.44
N LEU A 17 -28.51 -6.57 -5.26
CA LEU A 17 -27.10 -6.88 -5.04
C LEU A 17 -26.76 -8.35 -5.35
N GLU A 18 -27.74 -9.25 -5.31
CA GLU A 18 -27.58 -10.66 -5.69
C GLU A 18 -27.23 -10.79 -7.18
N LEU A 19 -27.73 -9.89 -8.04
CA LEU A 19 -27.40 -9.90 -9.48
C LEU A 19 -25.92 -9.58 -9.73
N ALA A 20 -25.34 -8.69 -8.93
CA ALA A 20 -23.92 -8.40 -9.01
C ALA A 20 -23.06 -9.54 -8.43
N GLN A 21 -23.58 -10.29 -7.46
CA GLN A 21 -22.91 -11.50 -6.97
C GLN A 21 -22.94 -12.61 -8.04
N TYR A 22 -24.06 -12.81 -8.74
CA TYR A 22 -24.12 -13.75 -9.86
C TYR A 22 -23.24 -13.34 -11.04
N LYS A 23 -23.17 -12.03 -11.35
CA LYS A 23 -22.22 -11.49 -12.34
C LYS A 23 -20.78 -11.82 -11.94
N PHE A 24 -20.41 -11.60 -10.67
CA PHE A 24 -19.09 -11.91 -10.15
C PHE A 24 -18.79 -13.41 -10.20
N TYR A 25 -19.74 -14.25 -9.79
CA TYR A 25 -19.63 -15.71 -9.85
C TYR A 25 -19.29 -16.22 -11.25
N LEU A 26 -19.89 -15.61 -12.28
CA LEU A 26 -19.64 -15.94 -13.68
C LEU A 26 -18.31 -15.40 -14.24
N THR A 27 -17.67 -14.44 -13.56
CA THR A 27 -16.31 -13.98 -13.91
C THR A 27 -15.21 -14.89 -13.38
N LEU A 28 -15.49 -15.70 -12.35
CA LEU A 28 -14.53 -16.67 -11.79
C LEU A 28 -14.28 -17.81 -12.79
N SER A 29 -13.00 -18.17 -12.96
CA SER A 29 -12.55 -19.18 -13.92
C SER A 29 -13.09 -20.59 -13.64
N GLN A 30 -13.48 -20.88 -12.40
CA GLN A 30 -14.00 -22.18 -11.96
C GLN A 30 -15.48 -22.40 -12.33
N HIS A 31 -16.27 -21.32 -12.49
CA HIS A 31 -17.73 -21.38 -12.69
C HIS A 31 -18.20 -20.68 -13.98
N LYS A 32 -17.27 -20.34 -14.88
CA LYS A 32 -17.52 -19.60 -16.13
C LYS A 32 -18.61 -20.21 -17.04
N ASN A 33 -18.94 -21.49 -16.86
CA ASN A 33 -19.88 -22.26 -17.68
C ASN A 33 -21.12 -22.80 -16.93
N ASP A 34 -21.39 -22.38 -15.69
CA ASP A 34 -22.58 -22.89 -14.97
C ASP A 34 -23.88 -22.36 -15.58
N ALA A 35 -24.54 -23.23 -16.34
CA ALA A 35 -25.78 -22.93 -17.07
C ALA A 35 -26.94 -22.51 -16.14
N SER A 36 -26.93 -22.96 -14.88
CA SER A 36 -27.95 -22.62 -13.87
C SER A 36 -27.84 -21.16 -13.40
N VAL A 37 -26.62 -20.66 -13.16
CA VAL A 37 -26.37 -19.27 -12.75
C VAL A 37 -26.62 -18.33 -13.93
N LYS A 38 -26.25 -18.75 -15.15
CA LYS A 38 -26.59 -18.03 -16.38
C LYS A 38 -28.10 -17.91 -16.59
N LEU A 39 -28.86 -18.99 -16.36
CA LEU A 39 -30.31 -18.98 -16.51
C LEU A 39 -30.98 -18.09 -15.45
N LYS A 40 -30.54 -18.16 -14.19
CA LYS A 40 -31.02 -17.25 -13.12
C LYS A 40 -30.72 -15.78 -13.40
N LEU A 41 -29.53 -15.48 -13.92
CA LEU A 41 -29.16 -14.11 -14.30
C LEU A 41 -30.00 -13.62 -15.48
N MET A 42 -30.20 -14.46 -16.50
CA MET A 42 -31.01 -14.12 -17.67
C MET A 42 -32.50 -13.96 -17.34
N ASP A 43 -33.05 -14.81 -16.47
CA ASP A 43 -34.43 -14.70 -16.00
C ASP A 43 -34.64 -13.40 -15.22
N ALA A 44 -33.69 -13.02 -14.36
CA ALA A 44 -33.76 -11.75 -13.63
C ALA A 44 -33.63 -10.53 -14.56
N ILE A 45 -32.71 -10.57 -15.53
CA ILE A 45 -32.56 -9.51 -16.54
C ILE A 45 -33.84 -9.38 -17.40
N CYS A 46 -34.51 -10.50 -17.70
CA CYS A 46 -35.78 -10.52 -18.43
C CYS A 46 -36.97 -10.07 -17.59
N ALA A 47 -36.98 -10.35 -16.28
CA ALA A 47 -38.03 -9.93 -15.36
C ALA A 47 -38.00 -8.40 -15.12
N ASP A 48 -36.80 -7.82 -15.00
CA ASP A 48 -36.59 -6.41 -14.66
C ASP A 48 -36.29 -5.51 -15.89
N ASP A 49 -36.26 -6.08 -17.09
CA ASP A 49 -35.97 -5.37 -18.37
C ASP A 49 -34.67 -4.53 -18.33
N MET A 50 -33.61 -5.06 -17.73
CA MET A 50 -32.36 -4.33 -17.47
C MET A 50 -31.44 -4.19 -18.70
N ALA A 51 -31.82 -3.35 -19.67
CA ALA A 51 -31.07 -3.22 -20.93
C ALA A 51 -29.62 -2.69 -20.78
N PRO A 52 -29.34 -1.60 -20.02
CA PRO A 52 -27.98 -1.13 -19.79
C PRO A 52 -27.09 -2.15 -19.06
N PHE A 53 -27.62 -2.80 -18.02
CA PHE A 53 -26.88 -3.82 -17.27
C PHE A 53 -26.58 -5.05 -18.14
N TYR A 54 -27.49 -5.44 -19.03
CA TYR A 54 -27.26 -6.54 -19.98
C TYR A 54 -26.12 -6.22 -20.97
N GLU A 55 -26.00 -4.98 -21.44
CA GLU A 55 -24.88 -4.56 -22.28
C GLU A 55 -23.53 -4.64 -21.56
N GLU A 56 -23.49 -4.24 -20.28
CA GLU A 56 -22.28 -4.36 -19.45
C GLU A 56 -21.93 -5.83 -19.16
N VAL A 57 -22.92 -6.65 -18.79
CA VAL A 57 -22.73 -8.08 -18.55
C VAL A 57 -22.24 -8.80 -19.81
N CYS A 58 -22.79 -8.49 -20.98
CA CYS A 58 -22.34 -9.09 -22.24
C CYS A 58 -20.91 -8.68 -22.62
N LYS A 59 -20.52 -7.43 -22.33
CA LYS A 59 -19.14 -6.95 -22.51
C LYS A 59 -18.17 -7.64 -21.56
N ASP A 60 -18.52 -7.73 -20.28
CA ASP A 60 -17.63 -8.26 -19.25
C ASP A 60 -17.47 -9.79 -19.35
N LEU A 61 -18.53 -10.51 -19.74
CA LEU A 61 -18.54 -11.97 -19.88
C LEU A 61 -18.24 -12.47 -21.30
N ASN A 62 -18.03 -11.57 -22.27
CA ASN A 62 -17.89 -11.89 -23.71
C ASN A 62 -19.02 -12.77 -24.26
N TRP A 63 -20.27 -12.53 -23.85
CA TRP A 63 -21.42 -13.26 -24.36
C TRP A 63 -21.98 -12.63 -25.66
N PRO A 64 -22.50 -13.44 -26.60
CA PRO A 64 -23.16 -12.91 -27.78
C PRO A 64 -24.40 -12.11 -27.37
N VAL A 65 -24.50 -10.87 -27.84
CA VAL A 65 -25.61 -9.97 -27.54
C VAL A 65 -26.80 -10.34 -28.41
N ASP A 66 -27.91 -10.75 -27.80
CA ASP A 66 -29.17 -10.98 -28.51
C ASP A 66 -29.84 -9.65 -28.88
N ALA A 67 -29.56 -9.15 -30.09
CA ALA A 67 -30.02 -7.85 -30.56
C ALA A 67 -31.56 -7.70 -30.57
N ALA A 68 -32.29 -8.79 -30.79
CA ALA A 68 -33.76 -8.80 -30.78
C ALA A 68 -34.33 -8.58 -29.37
N LEU A 69 -33.80 -9.29 -28.36
CA LEU A 69 -34.21 -9.16 -26.96
C LEU A 69 -33.87 -7.77 -26.42
N LEU A 70 -32.65 -7.28 -26.71
CA LEU A 70 -32.17 -5.96 -26.29
C LEU A 70 -33.01 -4.82 -26.89
N SER A 71 -33.38 -4.91 -28.17
CA SER A 71 -34.26 -3.92 -28.81
C SER A 71 -35.67 -3.90 -28.19
N GLY A 72 -36.24 -5.07 -27.87
CA GLY A 72 -37.54 -5.19 -27.20
C GLY A 72 -37.52 -4.70 -25.75
N MET A 73 -36.42 -4.87 -25.03
CA MET A 73 -36.21 -4.30 -23.68
C MET A 73 -36.07 -2.78 -23.72
N LYS A 74 -35.27 -2.23 -24.65
CA LYS A 74 -35.11 -0.78 -24.82
C LYS A 74 -36.44 -0.09 -25.13
N GLN A 75 -37.26 -0.67 -26.00
CA GLN A 75 -38.58 -0.12 -26.31
C GLN A 75 -39.51 -0.11 -25.09
N ARG A 76 -39.54 -1.18 -24.30
CA ARG A 76 -40.34 -1.22 -23.05
C ARG A 76 -39.84 -0.22 -22.01
N ASN A 77 -38.52 -0.03 -21.92
CA ASN A 77 -37.92 0.98 -21.03
C ASN A 77 -38.24 2.40 -21.46
N GLU A 78 -38.20 2.70 -22.76
CA GLU A 78 -38.58 4.02 -23.28
C GLU A 78 -40.06 4.33 -23.03
N VAL A 79 -40.96 3.35 -23.16
CA VAL A 79 -42.39 3.54 -22.84
C VAL A 79 -42.56 3.87 -21.36
N LYS A 80 -41.99 3.06 -20.46
CA LYS A 80 -42.06 3.30 -19.01
C LYS A 80 -41.42 4.63 -18.60
N LEU A 81 -40.29 5.02 -19.22
CA LEU A 81 -39.67 6.32 -18.95
C LEU A 81 -40.56 7.49 -19.39
N LYS A 82 -41.22 7.38 -20.55
CA LYS A 82 -42.17 8.41 -21.02
C LYS A 82 -43.39 8.53 -20.10
N ASP A 83 -43.92 7.39 -19.62
CA ASP A 83 -45.04 7.39 -18.66
C ASP A 83 -44.64 8.06 -17.34
N LEU A 84 -43.43 7.78 -16.84
CA LEU A 84 -42.88 8.40 -15.63
C LEU A 84 -42.56 9.89 -15.82
N ASP A 85 -42.09 10.29 -17.00
CA ASP A 85 -41.86 11.70 -17.33
C ASP A 85 -43.17 12.49 -17.44
N ALA A 86 -44.19 11.91 -18.07
CA ALA A 86 -45.53 12.49 -18.12
C ALA A 86 -46.14 12.62 -16.71
N ALA A 87 -45.91 11.64 -15.83
CA ALA A 87 -46.35 11.71 -14.44
C ALA A 87 -45.62 12.81 -13.65
N ILE A 88 -44.34 13.07 -13.94
CA ILE A 88 -43.60 14.18 -13.32
C ILE A 88 -44.12 15.53 -13.83
N GLU A 89 -44.38 15.68 -15.13
CA GLU A 89 -44.94 16.91 -15.70
C GLU A 89 -46.34 17.20 -15.16
N ASP A 90 -47.19 16.18 -15.05
CA ASP A 90 -48.52 16.29 -14.45
C ASP A 90 -48.42 16.68 -12.97
N ALA A 91 -47.51 16.06 -12.22
CA ALA A 91 -47.28 16.40 -10.82
C ALA A 91 -46.73 17.82 -10.63
N GLU A 92 -45.85 18.29 -11.52
CA GLU A 92 -45.29 19.65 -11.46
C GLU A 92 -46.33 20.73 -11.81
N GLN A 93 -47.32 20.41 -12.65
CA GLN A 93 -48.36 21.36 -13.06
C GLN A 93 -49.58 21.35 -12.13
N ASN A 94 -49.98 20.19 -11.60
CA ASN A 94 -51.27 20.00 -10.93
C ASN A 94 -51.17 19.68 -9.42
N LEU A 95 -50.02 19.25 -8.93
CA LEU A 95 -49.87 18.65 -7.60
C LEU A 95 -48.86 19.40 -6.71
N GLY A 96 -48.78 18.99 -5.43
CA GLY A 96 -47.87 19.59 -4.45
C GLY A 96 -46.43 19.04 -4.55
N GLU A 97 -45.48 19.75 -3.91
CA GLU A 97 -44.06 19.36 -3.90
C GLU A 97 -43.80 17.92 -3.39
N MET A 98 -44.69 17.37 -2.55
CA MET A 98 -44.57 15.99 -2.06
C MET A 98 -44.83 14.94 -3.14
N GLU A 99 -45.81 15.15 -4.03
CA GLU A 99 -46.14 14.23 -5.12
C GLU A 99 -45.16 14.36 -6.30
N VAL A 100 -44.66 15.57 -6.55
CA VAL A 100 -43.53 15.79 -7.47
C VAL A 100 -42.31 15.00 -7.01
N ARG A 101 -42.01 15.01 -5.72
CA ARG A 101 -40.90 14.24 -5.15
C ARG A 101 -41.12 12.74 -5.30
N GLU A 102 -42.31 12.23 -4.96
CA GLU A 102 -42.61 10.79 -5.05
C GLU A 102 -42.50 10.29 -6.50
N SER A 103 -42.98 11.08 -7.46
CA SER A 103 -42.86 10.76 -8.89
C SER A 103 -41.40 10.77 -9.35
N ASN A 104 -40.60 11.73 -8.89
CA ASN A 104 -39.16 11.75 -9.17
C ASN A 104 -38.40 10.59 -8.50
N LEU A 105 -38.83 10.15 -7.32
CA LEU A 105 -38.25 9.00 -6.60
C LEU A 105 -38.57 7.68 -7.32
N LYS A 106 -39.82 7.48 -7.76
CA LYS A 106 -40.20 6.34 -8.59
C LYS A 106 -39.40 6.27 -9.89
N LYS A 107 -39.15 7.43 -10.52
CA LYS A 107 -38.26 7.50 -11.69
C LYS A 107 -36.82 7.12 -11.33
N ALA A 108 -36.29 7.61 -10.21
CA ALA A 108 -34.93 7.29 -9.77
C ALA A 108 -34.77 5.79 -9.43
N GLU A 109 -35.76 5.19 -8.76
CA GLU A 109 -35.82 3.75 -8.48
C GLU A 109 -35.89 2.93 -9.76
N PHE A 110 -36.70 3.33 -10.73
CA PHE A 110 -36.78 2.66 -12.04
C PHE A 110 -35.46 2.77 -12.81
N LEU A 111 -34.80 3.94 -12.80
CA LEU A 111 -33.47 4.13 -13.40
C LEU A 111 -32.38 3.29 -12.71
N CYS A 112 -32.53 3.06 -11.40
CA CYS A 112 -31.66 2.17 -10.64
C CYS A 112 -31.91 0.69 -11.01
N GLN A 113 -33.17 0.30 -11.16
CA GLN A 113 -33.58 -1.05 -11.55
C GLN A 113 -33.07 -1.42 -12.95
N ILE A 114 -33.07 -0.49 -13.92
CA ILE A 114 -32.48 -0.75 -15.25
C ILE A 114 -30.94 -0.79 -15.23
N GLY A 115 -30.29 -0.35 -14.15
CA GLY A 115 -28.83 -0.33 -14.01
C GLY A 115 -28.11 0.84 -14.70
N ASN A 116 -28.78 1.95 -15.01
CA ASN A 116 -28.09 3.12 -15.60
C ASN A 116 -27.48 4.01 -14.49
N LYS A 117 -26.17 3.83 -14.21
CA LYS A 117 -25.46 4.50 -13.12
C LYS A 117 -25.59 6.03 -13.16
N ASP A 118 -25.25 6.66 -14.28
CA ASP A 118 -25.16 8.12 -14.38
C ASP A 118 -26.53 8.80 -14.37
N ALA A 119 -27.49 8.21 -15.10
CA ALA A 119 -28.86 8.71 -15.12
C ALA A 119 -29.51 8.60 -13.73
N ALA A 120 -29.31 7.48 -13.03
CA ALA A 120 -29.81 7.27 -11.67
C ALA A 120 -29.22 8.29 -10.69
N LEU A 121 -27.89 8.50 -10.69
CA LEU A 121 -27.26 9.48 -9.81
C LEU A 121 -27.77 10.90 -10.05
N SER A 122 -28.05 11.27 -11.31
CA SER A 122 -28.63 12.58 -11.64
C SER A 122 -30.06 12.72 -11.11
N ALA A 123 -30.87 11.66 -11.20
CA ALA A 123 -32.23 11.62 -10.70
C ALA A 123 -32.26 11.69 -9.16
N PHE A 124 -31.38 10.95 -8.48
CA PHE A 124 -31.26 10.98 -7.02
C PHE A 124 -30.81 12.34 -6.48
N ARG A 125 -29.97 13.08 -7.22
CA ARG A 125 -29.63 14.47 -6.88
C ARG A 125 -30.85 15.38 -6.98
N LYS A 126 -31.60 15.30 -8.09
CA LYS A 126 -32.84 16.08 -8.28
C LYS A 126 -33.89 15.78 -7.21
N THR A 127 -34.04 14.53 -6.81
CA THR A 127 -34.94 14.18 -5.71
C THR A 127 -34.45 14.73 -4.38
N TYR A 128 -33.14 14.67 -4.12
CA TYR A 128 -32.55 15.13 -2.87
C TYR A 128 -32.83 16.61 -2.62
N ASP A 129 -32.64 17.46 -3.64
CA ASP A 129 -32.88 18.90 -3.56
C ASP A 129 -34.36 19.24 -3.27
N LYS A 130 -35.28 18.43 -3.80
CA LYS A 130 -36.73 18.55 -3.56
C LYS A 130 -37.20 17.93 -2.23
N THR A 131 -36.33 17.22 -1.50
CA THR A 131 -36.70 16.59 -0.22
C THR A 131 -36.44 17.51 0.97
N VAL A 132 -37.47 17.70 1.81
CA VAL A 132 -37.37 18.54 3.03
C VAL A 132 -37.12 17.71 4.29
N SER A 133 -37.71 16.52 4.38
CA SER A 133 -37.59 15.63 5.55
C SER A 133 -36.25 14.89 5.62
N LEU A 134 -35.60 14.92 6.78
CA LEU A 134 -34.33 14.23 7.05
C LEU A 134 -34.39 12.71 6.80
N GLY A 135 -35.48 12.03 7.19
CA GLY A 135 -35.64 10.59 6.98
C GLY A 135 -35.57 10.19 5.51
N HIS A 136 -36.33 10.85 4.65
CA HIS A 136 -36.30 10.57 3.20
C HIS A 136 -34.98 10.99 2.53
N ARG A 137 -34.27 12.00 3.06
CA ARG A 137 -32.89 12.32 2.62
C ARG A 137 -31.94 11.16 2.89
N LEU A 138 -32.01 10.58 4.09
CA LEU A 138 -31.21 9.40 4.44
C LEU A 138 -31.54 8.22 3.54
N ASP A 139 -32.82 7.97 3.26
CA ASP A 139 -33.25 6.87 2.38
C ASP A 139 -32.65 7.03 0.97
N ILE A 140 -32.62 8.24 0.40
CA ILE A 140 -31.97 8.53 -0.88
C ILE A 140 -30.46 8.29 -0.82
N ILE A 141 -29.80 8.67 0.27
CA ILE A 141 -28.36 8.41 0.44
C ILE A 141 -28.08 6.91 0.52
N PHE A 142 -28.93 6.13 1.19
CA PHE A 142 -28.80 4.66 1.21
C PHE A 142 -28.94 4.06 -0.20
N HIS A 143 -29.81 4.59 -1.07
CA HIS A 143 -29.86 4.17 -2.48
C HIS A 143 -28.53 4.47 -3.20
N ASN A 144 -27.95 5.65 -3.00
CA ASN A 144 -26.66 6.00 -3.59
C ASN A 144 -25.51 5.11 -3.09
N ILE A 145 -25.50 4.75 -1.79
CA ILE A 145 -24.53 3.80 -1.22
C ILE A 145 -24.71 2.43 -1.85
N ARG A 146 -25.95 1.95 -2.02
CA ARG A 146 -26.23 0.66 -2.69
C ARG A 146 -25.73 0.64 -4.13
N ILE A 147 -25.94 1.71 -4.90
CA ILE A 147 -25.38 1.83 -6.26
C ILE A 147 -23.84 1.80 -6.22
N GLY A 148 -23.23 2.52 -5.27
CA GLY A 148 -21.79 2.50 -5.06
C GLY A 148 -21.25 1.10 -4.75
N LEU A 149 -21.93 0.34 -3.89
CA LEU A 149 -21.59 -1.05 -3.55
C LEU A 149 -21.87 -2.02 -4.70
N PHE A 150 -22.85 -1.75 -5.56
CA PHE A 150 -23.13 -2.56 -6.74
C PHE A 150 -21.97 -2.49 -7.75
N TYR A 151 -21.46 -1.28 -8.02
CA TYR A 151 -20.34 -1.05 -8.93
C TYR A 151 -18.95 -1.10 -8.28
N VAL A 152 -18.88 -1.30 -6.96
CA VAL A 152 -17.64 -1.27 -6.16
C VAL A 152 -16.85 0.04 -6.38
N ASP A 153 -17.57 1.16 -6.34
CA ASP A 153 -16.99 2.51 -6.47
C ASP A 153 -16.68 3.06 -5.07
N HIS A 154 -15.43 2.97 -4.65
CA HIS A 154 -14.98 3.33 -3.30
C HIS A 154 -15.22 4.81 -2.97
N ASP A 155 -14.94 5.72 -3.90
CA ASP A 155 -15.05 7.17 -3.69
C ASP A 155 -16.51 7.61 -3.53
N LEU A 156 -17.40 6.99 -4.31
CA LEU A 156 -18.83 7.26 -4.19
C LEU A 156 -19.38 6.77 -2.84
N VAL A 157 -18.94 5.61 -2.37
CA VAL A 157 -19.40 5.03 -1.10
C VAL A 157 -18.89 5.84 0.09
N THR A 158 -17.62 6.20 0.16
CA THR A 158 -17.05 6.99 1.27
C THR A 158 -17.76 8.33 1.43
N ARG A 159 -17.89 9.09 0.34
CA ARG A 159 -18.53 10.40 0.35
C ARG A 159 -19.99 10.34 0.81
N ASN A 160 -20.72 9.29 0.41
CA ASN A 160 -22.12 9.12 0.82
C ASN A 160 -22.24 8.60 2.26
N ILE A 161 -21.31 7.77 2.74
CA ILE A 161 -21.25 7.34 4.14
C ILE A 161 -21.02 8.55 5.07
N ASP A 162 -20.10 9.45 4.73
CA ASP A 162 -19.81 10.61 5.58
C ASP A 162 -20.97 11.62 5.59
N ARG A 163 -21.65 11.80 4.45
CA ARG A 163 -22.91 12.56 4.39
C ARG A 163 -24.03 11.92 5.21
N ALA A 164 -24.11 10.58 5.23
CA ALA A 164 -25.08 9.89 6.06
C ALA A 164 -24.76 10.06 7.56
N LYS A 165 -23.48 10.03 7.96
CA LYS A 165 -23.07 10.28 9.35
C LYS A 165 -23.51 11.67 9.82
N SER A 166 -23.23 12.71 9.04
CA SER A 166 -23.60 14.09 9.43
C SER A 166 -25.12 14.25 9.60
N LEU A 167 -25.92 13.68 8.70
CA LEU A 167 -27.38 13.75 8.79
C LEU A 167 -27.96 12.93 9.95
N ILE A 168 -27.27 11.86 10.37
CA ILE A 168 -27.70 11.09 11.55
C ILE A 168 -27.37 11.84 12.84
N GLU A 169 -26.27 12.57 12.90
CA GLU A 169 -25.92 13.43 14.04
C GLU A 169 -26.92 14.60 14.21
N GLU A 170 -27.46 15.11 13.12
CA GLU A 170 -28.49 16.17 13.12
C GLU A 170 -29.87 15.70 13.63
N GLY A 171 -30.15 14.39 13.61
CA GLY A 171 -31.41 13.84 14.12
C GLY A 171 -31.93 12.63 13.34
N GLY A 172 -31.12 11.60 13.18
CA GLY A 172 -31.51 10.36 12.50
C GLY A 172 -32.30 9.40 13.41
N ASP A 173 -33.32 8.75 12.85
CA ASP A 173 -34.07 7.67 13.52
C ASP A 173 -33.13 6.52 13.89
N TRP A 174 -33.45 5.84 15.00
CA TRP A 174 -32.65 4.73 15.52
C TRP A 174 -32.52 3.57 14.52
N ASP A 175 -33.58 3.22 13.77
CA ASP A 175 -33.54 2.17 12.74
C ASP A 175 -32.57 2.53 11.61
N ARG A 176 -32.64 3.76 11.09
CA ARG A 176 -31.73 4.26 10.05
C ARG A 176 -30.27 4.28 10.50
N ARG A 177 -30.02 4.53 11.79
CA ARG A 177 -28.67 4.43 12.39
C ARG A 177 -28.14 3.00 12.37
N ASN A 178 -28.98 2.01 12.67
CA ASN A 178 -28.56 0.60 12.60
C ASN A 178 -28.29 0.18 11.16
N ARG A 179 -29.14 0.58 10.20
CA ARG A 179 -28.89 0.33 8.78
C ARG A 179 -27.56 0.94 8.32
N LEU A 180 -27.27 2.19 8.69
CA LEU A 180 -25.98 2.83 8.36
C LEU A 180 -24.79 2.03 8.91
N LYS A 181 -24.89 1.51 10.15
CA LYS A 181 -23.83 0.66 10.71
C LYS A 181 -23.61 -0.61 9.88
N VAL A 182 -24.67 -1.24 9.37
CA VAL A 182 -24.55 -2.41 8.48
C VAL A 182 -23.87 -2.03 7.16
N TYR A 183 -24.25 -0.90 6.54
CA TYR A 183 -23.60 -0.38 5.33
C TYR A 183 -22.11 -0.05 5.57
N GLN A 184 -21.79 0.56 6.71
CA GLN A 184 -20.42 0.86 7.11
C GLN A 184 -19.63 -0.42 7.35
N GLY A 185 -20.19 -1.40 8.06
CA GLY A 185 -19.56 -2.68 8.31
C GLY A 185 -19.25 -3.44 7.01
N LEU A 186 -20.19 -3.42 6.06
CA LEU A 186 -19.99 -4.04 4.74
C LEU A 186 -18.89 -3.32 3.94
N TYR A 187 -18.87 -1.98 3.96
CA TYR A 187 -17.80 -1.23 3.31
C TYR A 187 -16.44 -1.45 3.99
N SER A 188 -16.40 -1.49 5.32
CA SER A 188 -15.20 -1.79 6.12
C SER A 188 -14.62 -3.17 5.79
N MET A 189 -15.48 -4.16 5.52
CA MET A 189 -15.05 -5.48 5.03
C MET A 189 -14.32 -5.39 3.68
N VAL A 190 -14.83 -4.57 2.76
CA VAL A 190 -14.24 -4.36 1.43
C VAL A 190 -12.88 -3.65 1.51
N ILE A 191 -12.69 -2.72 2.45
CA ILE A 191 -11.41 -1.99 2.63
C ILE A 191 -10.42 -2.70 3.58
N ARG A 192 -10.67 -3.96 3.96
CA ARG A 192 -9.86 -4.79 4.88
C ARG A 192 -9.83 -4.35 6.35
N ASP A 193 -10.70 -3.42 6.78
CA ASP A 193 -10.81 -3.06 8.20
C ASP A 193 -11.78 -4.00 8.93
N PHE A 194 -11.29 -5.20 9.23
CA PHE A 194 -12.07 -6.23 9.93
C PHE A 194 -12.41 -5.86 11.37
N LYS A 195 -11.61 -4.99 12.01
CA LYS A 195 -11.81 -4.58 13.40
C LYS A 195 -12.99 -3.63 13.53
N ALA A 196 -13.07 -2.61 12.68
CA ALA A 196 -14.24 -1.74 12.62
C ALA A 196 -15.48 -2.52 12.16
N ALA A 197 -15.33 -3.36 11.13
CA ALA A 197 -16.44 -4.18 10.61
C ALA A 197 -17.06 -5.08 11.68
N SER A 198 -16.23 -5.81 12.45
CA SER A 198 -16.69 -6.66 13.55
C SER A 198 -17.47 -5.86 14.61
N GLY A 199 -16.97 -4.67 14.98
CA GLY A 199 -17.65 -3.79 15.93
C GLY A 199 -19.04 -3.39 15.46
N PHE A 200 -19.16 -2.92 14.22
CA PHE A 200 -20.44 -2.49 13.66
C PHE A 200 -21.42 -3.64 13.46
N PHE A 201 -20.96 -4.82 13.04
CA PHE A 201 -21.82 -5.99 12.88
C PHE A 201 -22.33 -6.51 14.21
N LEU A 202 -21.47 -6.66 15.22
CA LEU A 202 -21.89 -7.16 16.54
C LEU A 202 -22.92 -6.26 17.23
N ASP A 203 -22.82 -4.95 17.03
CA ASP A 203 -23.81 -3.99 17.53
C ASP A 203 -25.18 -4.11 16.84
N THR A 204 -25.24 -4.67 15.63
CA THR A 204 -26.44 -4.70 14.78
C THR A 204 -27.08 -6.08 14.66
N VAL A 205 -26.48 -7.15 15.19
CA VAL A 205 -27.04 -8.52 15.15
C VAL A 205 -28.44 -8.62 15.73
N SER A 206 -28.69 -7.97 16.87
CA SER A 206 -29.97 -8.04 17.58
C SER A 206 -31.08 -7.21 16.98
N THR A 207 -30.72 -6.32 16.06
CA THR A 207 -31.60 -5.25 15.56
C THR A 207 -31.54 -5.16 14.04
N PHE A 208 -31.20 -6.27 13.39
CA PHE A 208 -31.00 -6.35 11.96
C PHE A 208 -32.33 -6.21 11.22
N THR A 209 -32.44 -5.15 10.41
CA THR A 209 -33.61 -4.84 9.58
C THR A 209 -33.23 -4.65 8.10
N SER A 210 -31.98 -4.96 7.73
CA SER A 210 -31.40 -4.65 6.41
C SER A 210 -31.46 -5.82 5.42
N TYR A 211 -32.64 -6.40 5.22
CA TYR A 211 -32.88 -7.49 4.25
C TYR A 211 -32.63 -7.10 2.78
N GLU A 212 -32.48 -5.80 2.51
CA GLU A 212 -32.09 -5.23 1.22
C GLU A 212 -30.65 -5.58 0.81
N LEU A 213 -29.75 -5.76 1.78
CA LEU A 213 -28.33 -6.01 1.55
C LEU A 213 -28.01 -7.50 1.48
N MET A 214 -28.55 -8.26 2.43
CA MET A 214 -28.25 -9.67 2.62
C MET A 214 -29.33 -10.33 3.49
N GLU A 215 -29.49 -11.63 3.32
CA GLU A 215 -30.27 -12.46 4.23
C GLU A 215 -29.63 -12.50 5.63
N TYR A 216 -30.45 -12.67 6.66
CA TYR A 216 -29.99 -12.69 8.05
C TYR A 216 -28.98 -13.82 8.31
N SER A 217 -29.15 -14.98 7.66
CA SER A 217 -28.22 -16.12 7.70
C SER A 217 -26.81 -15.73 7.22
N THR A 218 -26.73 -15.02 6.09
CA THR A 218 -25.50 -14.52 5.49
C THR A 218 -24.88 -13.39 6.33
N PHE A 219 -25.71 -12.52 6.91
CA PHE A 219 -25.25 -11.49 7.84
C PHE A 219 -24.57 -12.09 9.08
N VAL A 220 -25.17 -13.11 9.69
CA VAL A 220 -24.58 -13.79 10.84
C VAL A 220 -23.27 -14.48 10.46
N ARG A 221 -23.21 -15.13 9.27
CA ARG A 221 -21.97 -15.72 8.74
C ARG A 221 -20.83 -14.69 8.67
N TYR A 222 -21.07 -13.52 8.07
CA TYR A 222 -20.08 -12.46 8.00
C TYR A 222 -19.69 -11.92 9.38
N THR A 223 -20.66 -11.78 10.28
CA THR A 223 -20.39 -11.33 11.66
C THR A 223 -19.44 -12.29 12.39
N VAL A 224 -19.64 -13.60 12.24
CA VAL A 224 -18.76 -14.61 12.82
C VAL A 224 -17.37 -14.55 12.19
N TYR A 225 -17.27 -14.48 10.87
CA TYR A 225 -15.98 -14.43 10.17
C TYR A 225 -15.15 -13.20 10.58
N MET A 226 -15.74 -12.01 10.61
CA MET A 226 -15.06 -10.78 11.03
C MET A 226 -14.75 -10.81 12.53
N GLY A 227 -15.66 -11.36 13.33
CA GLY A 227 -15.50 -11.52 14.77
C GLY A 227 -14.33 -12.41 15.17
N MET A 228 -14.04 -13.48 14.40
CA MET A 228 -12.93 -14.39 14.69
C MET A 228 -11.55 -13.71 14.56
N ILE A 229 -11.37 -12.87 13.54
CA ILE A 229 -10.11 -12.13 13.34
C ILE A 229 -9.98 -10.97 14.33
N ALA A 230 -11.03 -10.16 14.48
CA ALA A 230 -10.92 -8.89 15.17
C ALA A 230 -10.94 -9.00 16.71
N LEU A 231 -11.66 -9.98 17.25
CA LEU A 231 -11.88 -10.05 18.70
C LEU A 231 -10.90 -10.98 19.41
N PRO A 232 -10.35 -10.55 20.56
CA PRO A 232 -9.61 -11.45 21.43
C PRO A 232 -10.56 -12.50 22.04
N ARG A 233 -10.00 -13.66 22.40
CA ARG A 233 -10.74 -14.86 22.86
C ARG A 233 -11.79 -14.60 23.95
N ASN A 234 -11.51 -13.69 24.89
CA ASN A 234 -12.44 -13.35 25.97
C ASN A 234 -13.71 -12.70 25.42
N GLN A 235 -13.56 -11.75 24.51
CA GLN A 235 -14.69 -11.03 23.91
C GLN A 235 -15.45 -11.92 22.92
N LEU A 236 -14.74 -12.79 22.19
CA LEU A 236 -15.36 -13.77 21.30
C LEU A 236 -16.26 -14.75 22.07
N ARG A 237 -15.83 -15.19 23.26
CA ARG A 237 -16.66 -16.04 24.14
C ARG A 237 -17.97 -15.35 24.54
N ASP A 238 -17.87 -14.14 25.04
CA ASP A 238 -19.02 -13.47 25.64
C ASP A 238 -19.98 -12.90 24.59
N LYS A 239 -19.47 -12.39 23.46
CA LYS A 239 -20.29 -11.78 22.40
C LYS A 239 -20.81 -12.77 21.35
N ILE A 240 -19.98 -13.74 20.92
CA ILE A 240 -20.33 -14.63 19.79
C ILE A 240 -20.77 -16.00 20.31
N VAL A 241 -19.93 -16.67 21.11
CA VAL A 241 -20.20 -18.06 21.55
C VAL A 241 -21.38 -18.14 22.52
N LYS A 242 -21.59 -17.13 23.37
CA LYS A 242 -22.73 -17.05 24.29
C LYS A 242 -23.90 -16.22 23.76
N GLY A 243 -23.77 -15.59 22.59
CA GLY A 243 -24.84 -14.78 22.01
C GLY A 243 -26.01 -15.67 21.58
N SER A 244 -27.19 -15.47 22.17
CA SER A 244 -28.36 -16.32 21.91
C SER A 244 -28.83 -16.26 20.45
N GLU A 245 -28.83 -15.06 19.86
CA GLU A 245 -29.27 -14.82 18.47
C GLU A 245 -28.31 -15.46 17.45
N ILE A 246 -27.01 -15.33 17.72
CA ILE A 246 -25.95 -15.94 16.91
C ILE A 246 -26.09 -17.47 17.00
N LEU A 247 -26.21 -18.04 18.21
CA LEU A 247 -26.35 -19.48 18.41
C LEU A 247 -27.57 -20.08 17.70
N GLU A 248 -28.73 -19.41 17.75
CA GLU A 248 -29.95 -19.87 17.08
C GLU A 248 -29.74 -20.02 15.56
N VAL A 249 -29.11 -19.01 14.93
CA VAL A 249 -28.80 -19.06 13.50
C VAL A 249 -27.66 -20.04 13.19
N LEU A 250 -26.66 -20.19 14.07
CA LEU A 250 -25.59 -21.18 13.90
C LEU A 250 -26.11 -22.62 13.86
N HIS A 251 -27.27 -22.91 14.46
CA HIS A 251 -27.87 -24.25 14.32
C HIS A 251 -28.33 -24.56 12.89
N SER A 252 -28.67 -23.54 12.10
CA SER A 252 -29.01 -23.71 10.68
C SER A 252 -27.79 -23.84 9.76
N LEU A 253 -26.62 -23.39 10.22
CA LEU A 253 -25.36 -23.35 9.45
C LEU A 253 -24.27 -24.18 10.15
N PRO A 254 -24.22 -25.51 9.94
CA PRO A 254 -23.26 -26.38 10.59
C PRO A 254 -21.80 -26.01 10.25
N ASP A 255 -21.51 -25.57 9.03
CA ASP A 255 -20.15 -25.23 8.61
C ASP A 255 -19.53 -24.09 9.42
N VAL A 256 -20.31 -23.01 9.64
CA VAL A 256 -19.87 -21.84 10.42
C VAL A 256 -19.73 -22.20 11.90
N LYS A 257 -20.64 -23.05 12.38
CA LYS A 257 -20.64 -23.53 13.75
C LYS A 257 -19.39 -24.37 14.03
N ASP A 258 -19.11 -25.36 13.21
CA ASP A 258 -17.96 -26.25 13.39
C ASP A 258 -16.64 -25.48 13.24
N TYR A 259 -16.59 -24.50 12.33
CA TYR A 259 -15.45 -23.58 12.20
C TYR A 259 -15.22 -22.73 13.47
N LEU A 260 -16.27 -22.13 14.04
CA LEU A 260 -16.16 -21.32 15.26
C LEU A 260 -15.78 -22.17 16.48
N PHE A 261 -16.44 -23.31 16.67
CA PHE A 261 -16.22 -24.17 17.83
C PHE A 261 -14.91 -24.95 17.76
N SER A 262 -14.43 -25.35 16.58
CA SER A 262 -13.11 -25.99 16.44
C SER A 262 -11.99 -25.07 16.93
N MET A 263 -12.03 -23.78 16.54
CA MET A 263 -11.06 -22.80 17.02
C MET A 263 -11.19 -22.53 18.53
N TYR A 264 -12.43 -22.40 19.04
CA TYR A 264 -12.68 -22.12 20.45
C TYR A 264 -12.35 -23.30 21.39
N ASN A 265 -12.63 -24.53 20.96
CA ASN A 265 -12.35 -25.75 21.73
C ASN A 265 -10.91 -26.25 21.56
N CYS A 266 -10.08 -25.55 20.78
CA CYS A 266 -8.69 -25.91 20.48
C CYS A 266 -8.53 -27.24 19.73
N VAL A 267 -9.47 -27.59 18.83
CA VAL A 267 -9.37 -28.75 17.94
C VAL A 267 -8.86 -28.28 16.58
N TYR A 268 -7.53 -28.24 16.43
CA TYR A 268 -6.90 -27.56 15.29
C TYR A 268 -6.94 -28.35 13.97
N ALA A 269 -7.00 -29.69 14.02
CA ALA A 269 -7.14 -30.52 12.82
C ALA A 269 -8.46 -30.23 12.08
N ASP A 270 -9.59 -30.24 12.79
CA ASP A 270 -10.91 -29.92 12.22
C ASP A 270 -10.98 -28.45 11.78
N PHE A 271 -10.29 -27.55 12.50
CA PHE A 271 -10.20 -26.15 12.13
C PHE A 271 -9.56 -25.95 10.75
N PHE A 272 -8.50 -26.68 10.40
CA PHE A 272 -7.86 -26.56 9.08
C PHE A 272 -8.74 -27.07 7.95
N VAL A 273 -9.45 -28.18 8.17
CA VAL A 273 -10.42 -28.73 7.21
C VAL A 273 -11.56 -27.74 6.97
N ASN A 274 -12.09 -27.15 8.04
CA ASN A 274 -13.16 -26.15 7.94
C ASN A 274 -12.66 -24.83 7.35
N LEU A 275 -11.42 -24.42 7.64
CA LEU A 275 -10.80 -23.23 7.05
C LEU A 275 -10.66 -23.36 5.53
N ALA A 276 -10.32 -24.54 5.01
CA ALA A 276 -10.25 -24.79 3.57
C ALA A 276 -11.63 -24.65 2.88
N LYS A 277 -12.71 -25.09 3.53
CA LYS A 277 -14.08 -24.88 3.02
C LYS A 277 -14.47 -23.40 3.04
N VAL A 278 -14.13 -22.69 4.12
CA VAL A 278 -14.39 -21.25 4.25
C VAL A 278 -13.60 -20.46 3.21
N GLU A 279 -12.36 -20.86 2.91
CA GLU A 279 -11.53 -20.28 1.86
C GLU A 279 -12.19 -20.35 0.48
N GLN A 280 -12.76 -21.51 0.12
CA GLN A 280 -13.52 -21.67 -1.12
C GLN A 280 -14.71 -20.73 -1.17
N ILE A 281 -15.53 -20.72 -0.12
CA ILE A 281 -16.71 -19.83 -0.03
C ILE A 281 -16.31 -18.36 -0.12
N MET A 282 -15.24 -17.94 0.55
CA MET A 282 -14.74 -16.56 0.49
C MET A 282 -14.17 -16.19 -0.87
N SER A 283 -13.60 -17.15 -1.60
CA SER A 283 -13.10 -16.92 -2.96
C SER A 283 -14.23 -16.72 -3.97
N GLU A 284 -15.39 -17.30 -3.71
CA GLU A 284 -16.61 -17.16 -4.50
C GLU A 284 -17.38 -15.87 -4.18
N ASP A 285 -17.19 -15.32 -2.97
CA ASP A 285 -17.86 -14.11 -2.50
C ASP A 285 -17.24 -12.82 -3.04
N ARG A 286 -18.04 -12.00 -3.73
CA ARG A 286 -17.63 -10.74 -4.36
C ARG A 286 -16.86 -9.78 -3.45
N TYR A 287 -17.27 -9.64 -2.19
CA TYR A 287 -16.66 -8.67 -1.27
C TYR A 287 -15.35 -9.17 -0.64
N LEU A 288 -15.18 -10.49 -0.52
CA LEU A 288 -14.06 -11.12 0.17
C LEU A 288 -13.03 -11.74 -0.78
N ALA A 289 -13.37 -11.93 -2.05
CA ALA A 289 -12.51 -12.56 -3.05
C ALA A 289 -11.19 -11.82 -3.32
N SER A 290 -11.12 -10.51 -3.09
CA SER A 290 -9.84 -9.77 -3.15
C SER A 290 -8.94 -10.03 -1.93
N HIS A 291 -9.52 -10.52 -0.83
CA HIS A 291 -8.88 -10.52 0.50
C HIS A 291 -8.88 -11.89 1.19
N TYR A 292 -9.39 -12.96 0.57
CA TYR A 292 -9.46 -14.30 1.16
C TYR A 292 -8.07 -14.83 1.59
N ARG A 293 -7.01 -14.59 0.78
CA ARG A 293 -5.64 -15.03 1.13
C ARG A 293 -5.14 -14.38 2.43
N TYR A 294 -5.45 -13.09 2.60
CA TYR A 294 -5.11 -12.36 3.82
C TYR A 294 -5.90 -12.90 5.02
N TYR A 295 -7.20 -13.15 4.86
CA TYR A 295 -8.03 -13.77 5.89
C TYR A 295 -7.46 -15.13 6.35
N VAL A 296 -7.13 -16.00 5.40
CA VAL A 296 -6.58 -17.34 5.69
C VAL A 296 -5.23 -17.26 6.40
N ARG A 297 -4.34 -16.36 5.94
CA ARG A 297 -3.04 -16.14 6.57
C ARG A 297 -3.17 -15.69 8.03
N GLU A 298 -3.99 -14.68 8.30
CA GLU A 298 -4.21 -14.17 9.67
C GLU A 298 -4.85 -15.24 10.57
N MET A 299 -5.81 -16.01 10.05
CA MET A 299 -6.43 -17.10 10.81
C MET A 299 -5.45 -18.22 11.15
N ARG A 300 -4.53 -18.58 10.23
CA ARG A 300 -3.44 -19.53 10.51
C ARG A 300 -2.51 -18.99 11.60
N ILE A 301 -2.11 -17.72 11.52
CA ILE A 301 -1.27 -17.06 12.53
C ILE A 301 -1.93 -17.09 13.90
N GLN A 302 -3.22 -16.76 13.98
CA GLN A 302 -3.96 -16.75 15.23
C GLN A 302 -4.09 -18.16 15.82
N GLY A 303 -4.33 -19.18 14.98
CA GLY A 303 -4.30 -20.59 15.38
C GLY A 303 -2.97 -21.01 15.99
N TYR A 304 -1.86 -20.70 15.31
CA TYR A 304 -0.51 -21.01 15.81
C TYR A 304 -0.17 -20.25 17.09
N THR A 305 -0.46 -18.94 17.13
CA THR A 305 -0.22 -18.10 18.30
C THR A 305 -0.98 -18.63 19.52
N GLN A 306 -2.23 -19.08 19.33
CA GLN A 306 -3.05 -19.65 20.40
C GLN A 306 -2.44 -20.93 20.99
N LEU A 307 -1.86 -21.81 20.16
CA LEU A 307 -1.18 -22.99 20.66
C LEU A 307 0.13 -22.61 21.38
N LEU A 308 0.94 -21.74 20.78
CA LEU A 308 2.26 -21.35 21.31
C LEU A 308 2.17 -20.52 22.61
N GLU A 309 1.12 -19.73 22.81
CA GLU A 309 0.95 -18.93 24.04
C GLU A 309 0.76 -19.82 25.29
N SER A 310 0.17 -21.00 25.11
CA SER A 310 -0.09 -21.94 26.21
C SER A 310 1.13 -22.75 26.65
N TYR A 311 2.14 -22.91 25.79
CA TYR A 311 3.32 -23.74 26.04
C TYR A 311 4.61 -22.94 25.92
N ARG A 312 5.45 -22.97 26.96
CA ARG A 312 6.78 -22.32 26.93
C ARG A 312 7.75 -22.99 25.95
N SER A 313 7.59 -24.28 25.70
CA SER A 313 8.39 -25.09 24.78
C SER A 313 7.50 -26.20 24.22
N LEU A 314 7.57 -26.42 22.91
CA LEU A 314 6.74 -27.39 22.19
C LEU A 314 7.61 -28.05 21.11
N THR A 315 7.42 -29.36 20.88
CA THR A 315 8.10 -30.07 19.79
C THR A 315 7.34 -29.90 18.48
N LEU A 316 8.06 -29.77 17.36
CA LEU A 316 7.45 -29.65 16.03
C LEU A 316 6.55 -30.83 15.68
N ASN A 317 6.92 -32.05 16.09
CA ASN A 317 6.11 -33.25 15.90
C ASN A 317 4.74 -33.16 16.61
N TYR A 318 4.71 -32.61 17.84
CA TYR A 318 3.43 -32.40 18.54
C TYR A 318 2.57 -31.33 17.86
N MET A 319 3.20 -30.29 17.30
CA MET A 319 2.50 -29.29 16.49
C MET A 319 1.90 -29.93 15.23
N ALA A 320 2.69 -30.72 14.50
CA ALA A 320 2.28 -31.46 13.30
C ALA A 320 1.06 -32.35 13.59
N GLN A 321 1.11 -33.14 14.66
CA GLN A 321 0.01 -33.99 15.08
C GLN A 321 -1.23 -33.20 15.53
N ALA A 322 -1.06 -32.07 16.23
CA ALA A 322 -2.17 -31.26 16.72
C ALA A 322 -2.92 -30.56 15.58
N PHE A 323 -2.21 -30.11 14.55
CA PHE A 323 -2.77 -29.45 13.36
C PHE A 323 -3.14 -30.44 12.24
N GLY A 324 -2.72 -31.70 12.32
CA GLY A 324 -2.99 -32.73 11.30
C GLY A 324 -2.22 -32.52 9.99
N VAL A 325 -1.03 -31.90 10.06
CA VAL A 325 -0.18 -31.55 8.91
C VAL A 325 1.22 -32.16 9.05
N SER A 326 2.00 -32.20 7.97
CA SER A 326 3.37 -32.72 8.00
C SER A 326 4.33 -31.78 8.74
N GLU A 327 5.45 -32.32 9.25
CA GLU A 327 6.50 -31.53 9.90
C GLU A 327 7.13 -30.53 8.93
N GLU A 328 7.34 -30.94 7.67
CA GLU A 328 7.85 -30.09 6.57
C GLU A 328 6.92 -28.91 6.29
N TYR A 329 5.60 -29.13 6.30
CA TYR A 329 4.62 -28.06 6.08
C TYR A 329 4.60 -27.03 7.21
N ILE A 330 4.90 -27.41 8.45
CA ILE A 330 5.00 -26.44 9.55
C ILE A 330 6.31 -25.64 9.45
N ASP A 331 7.40 -26.28 9.02
CA ASP A 331 8.71 -25.66 8.89
C ASP A 331 8.77 -24.69 7.70
N SER A 332 8.03 -24.98 6.62
CA SER A 332 7.93 -24.11 5.43
C SER A 332 7.10 -22.85 5.65
N ILE A 333 6.40 -22.70 6.78
CA ILE A 333 5.58 -21.52 7.07
C ILE A 333 6.49 -20.38 7.56
N PRO A 334 6.50 -19.22 6.88
CA PRO A 334 7.41 -18.09 7.19
C PRO A 334 7.19 -17.42 8.56
N PHE A 335 6.33 -17.98 9.43
CA PHE A 335 5.97 -17.42 10.73
C PHE A 335 7.09 -17.52 11.78
N VAL A 336 8.10 -18.37 11.61
CA VAL A 336 9.23 -18.45 12.56
C VAL A 336 10.16 -17.23 12.44
N GLY A 337 10.09 -16.45 11.35
CA GLY A 337 10.95 -15.30 11.08
C GLY A 337 10.37 -13.91 11.43
N ASN A 338 9.05 -13.70 11.26
CA ASN A 338 8.45 -12.37 11.43
C ASN A 338 7.80 -12.17 12.81
N SER A 339 8.25 -11.11 13.48
CA SER A 339 8.02 -10.77 14.88
C SER A 339 6.58 -10.39 15.22
N THR A 340 5.72 -11.38 15.46
CA THR A 340 4.53 -11.27 16.32
C THR A 340 4.29 -12.56 17.11
N GLY A 341 5.33 -13.12 17.73
CA GLY A 341 5.17 -14.28 18.61
C GLY A 341 6.46 -14.65 19.33
N ARG A 342 6.42 -14.77 20.66
CA ARG A 342 7.54 -15.24 21.48
C ARG A 342 7.69 -16.76 21.35
N GLY A 343 8.23 -17.24 20.25
CA GLY A 343 8.56 -18.66 20.07
C GLY A 343 9.71 -18.80 19.09
N LYS A 344 10.94 -18.95 19.59
CA LYS A 344 12.09 -19.30 18.75
C LYS A 344 12.15 -20.82 18.60
N GLY A 345 11.84 -21.32 17.40
CA GLY A 345 12.32 -22.62 16.94
C GLY A 345 13.79 -22.48 16.52
N ASP A 346 14.62 -23.46 16.87
CA ASP A 346 16.00 -23.59 16.36
C ASP A 346 15.95 -24.35 15.02
N PRO A 347 16.50 -23.82 13.91
CA PRO A 347 16.89 -24.65 12.78
C PRO A 347 18.35 -25.09 12.92
N LEU A 348 18.56 -26.36 12.58
CA LEU A 348 19.86 -26.99 12.41
C LEU A 348 20.53 -26.54 11.10
N ALA A 349 21.84 -26.31 11.21
CA ALA A 349 22.85 -26.49 10.16
C ALA A 349 22.67 -25.74 8.83
N ALA A 350 23.13 -24.48 8.80
CA ALA A 350 23.74 -23.91 7.61
C ALA A 350 25.26 -23.84 7.80
N SER A 351 25.97 -24.31 6.77
CA SER A 351 27.42 -24.46 6.68
C SER A 351 28.14 -23.11 6.83
N ASP A 352 29.18 -23.09 7.66
CA ASP A 352 30.12 -21.97 7.73
C ASP A 352 31.00 -21.97 6.48
N GLU A 353 30.82 -21.00 5.59
CA GLU A 353 31.96 -20.31 4.99
C GLU A 353 31.70 -18.79 4.96
N ASP A 354 32.65 -18.07 5.55
CA ASP A 354 32.86 -16.61 5.48
C ASP A 354 31.90 -15.64 6.19
N SER A 355 31.76 -15.84 7.51
CA SER A 355 31.33 -14.77 8.42
C SER A 355 32.45 -13.74 8.68
N GLN A 356 32.51 -12.68 7.87
CA GLN A 356 32.83 -11.32 8.33
C GLN A 356 32.04 -10.29 7.51
N HIS A 357 30.77 -10.10 7.85
CA HIS A 357 30.10 -8.82 7.61
C HIS A 357 30.15 -8.02 8.92
N ASP A 358 31.19 -7.18 9.04
CA ASP A 358 31.15 -6.01 9.91
C ASP A 358 30.13 -5.02 9.30
N THR A 359 28.84 -5.31 9.39
CA THR A 359 27.80 -4.28 9.31
C THR A 359 27.73 -3.61 10.69
N VAL A 360 28.78 -2.83 10.95
CA VAL A 360 28.77 -1.74 11.90
C VAL A 360 27.46 -1.00 11.69
N SER A 361 26.67 -0.87 12.76
CA SER A 361 25.59 0.11 12.83
C SER A 361 26.08 1.39 12.16
N VAL A 362 25.50 1.77 11.02
CA VAL A 362 25.78 3.06 10.41
C VAL A 362 25.09 4.09 11.30
N VAL A 363 25.70 4.35 12.46
CA VAL A 363 25.69 5.69 13.02
C VAL A 363 26.35 6.49 11.92
N SER A 364 25.53 7.21 11.16
CA SER A 364 25.96 8.24 10.23
C SER A 364 27.16 8.97 10.82
N SER A 365 28.36 8.65 10.32
CA SER A 365 29.64 9.17 10.82
C SER A 365 29.85 10.64 10.45
N ILE A 366 28.75 11.38 10.35
CA ILE A 366 28.64 12.80 10.01
C ILE A 366 27.89 13.56 11.11
N SER A 367 27.34 12.90 12.13
CA SER A 367 26.56 13.57 13.19
C SER A 367 27.24 13.70 14.56
N GLU A 368 28.50 13.33 14.72
CA GLU A 368 29.26 13.63 15.95
C GLU A 368 30.03 14.94 15.80
N ASN A 369 29.31 16.05 15.95
CA ASN A 369 29.87 17.31 16.45
C ASN A 369 28.78 18.06 17.21
N ARG A 370 28.29 17.46 18.29
CA ARG A 370 27.75 18.22 19.41
C ARG A 370 28.68 17.99 20.58
N SER A 371 29.70 18.84 20.67
CA SER A 371 30.52 18.99 21.86
C SER A 371 29.62 19.07 23.08
N VAL A 372 29.99 18.31 24.11
CA VAL A 372 29.44 18.37 25.46
C VAL A 372 29.38 19.83 25.88
N VAL A 373 28.18 20.43 25.90
CA VAL A 373 27.96 21.70 26.60
C VAL A 373 27.63 21.28 28.03
N GLU A 374 28.58 21.56 28.91
CA GLU A 374 28.43 21.50 30.37
C GLU A 374 27.14 22.20 30.81
N GLU A 375 26.52 21.64 31.86
CA GLU A 375 25.41 22.24 32.59
C GLU A 375 25.71 23.72 32.92
N GLY A 376 24.93 24.63 32.33
CA GLY A 376 25.05 26.06 32.62
C GLY A 376 24.06 26.92 31.86
N GLY A 377 22.91 27.20 32.48
CA GLY A 377 22.07 28.38 32.20
C GLY A 377 21.04 28.23 31.08
N GLU A 378 19.76 28.10 31.47
CA GLU A 378 18.62 28.44 30.62
C GLU A 378 18.70 29.92 30.21
N ILE A 379 19.28 30.19 29.04
CA ILE A 379 19.15 31.48 28.36
C ILE A 379 18.60 31.20 26.95
N ASP A 380 17.28 31.19 26.89
CA ASP A 380 16.40 31.62 25.79
C ASP A 380 16.57 30.96 24.39
N GLU A 381 15.99 29.76 24.21
CA GLU A 381 15.85 29.11 22.89
C GLU A 381 14.97 29.91 21.91
N ARG A 382 14.06 30.75 22.41
CA ARG A 382 13.17 31.60 21.59
C ARG A 382 13.93 32.69 20.84
N THR A 383 14.87 33.38 21.48
CA THR A 383 15.69 34.41 20.81
C THR A 383 16.61 33.82 19.73
N GLN A 384 17.07 32.58 19.87
CA GLN A 384 17.89 31.94 18.83
C GLN A 384 17.09 31.59 17.57
N VAL A 385 15.80 31.24 17.71
CA VAL A 385 14.92 30.99 16.56
C VAL A 385 14.64 32.29 15.81
N GLU A 386 14.32 33.38 16.51
CA GLU A 386 14.08 34.70 15.90
C GLU A 386 15.32 35.25 15.18
N ILE A 387 16.51 35.13 15.78
CA ILE A 387 17.78 35.53 15.15
C ILE A 387 18.06 34.70 13.88
N LEU A 388 17.67 33.43 13.86
CA LEU A 388 17.81 32.57 12.67
C LEU A 388 16.79 32.93 11.60
N GLU A 389 15.55 33.25 11.98
CA GLU A 389 14.53 33.73 11.03
C GLU A 389 14.94 35.05 10.39
N ASP A 390 15.54 35.97 11.13
CA ASP A 390 16.01 37.24 10.58
C ASP A 390 17.19 37.05 9.62
N LYS A 391 18.11 36.11 9.93
CA LYS A 391 19.17 35.71 8.98
C LYS A 391 18.61 35.03 7.73
N LEU A 392 17.55 34.22 7.87
CA LEU A 392 16.89 33.60 6.73
C LEU A 392 16.22 34.64 5.84
N LYS A 393 15.56 35.65 6.41
CA LYS A 393 15.00 36.78 5.66
C LYS A 393 16.09 37.52 4.89
N GLU A 394 17.23 37.79 5.54
CA GLU A 394 18.39 38.39 4.88
C GLU A 394 18.82 37.52 3.69
N PHE A 395 19.01 36.19 3.87
CA PHE A 395 19.40 35.32 2.77
C PHE A 395 18.39 35.27 1.61
N ILE A 396 17.08 35.33 1.89
CA ILE A 396 16.04 35.43 0.87
C ILE A 396 16.23 36.71 0.05
N ASP A 397 16.48 37.85 0.70
CA ASP A 397 16.73 39.12 -0.01
C ASP A 397 18.03 39.04 -0.84
N LEU A 398 19.06 38.38 -0.28
CA LEU A 398 20.34 38.21 -0.97
C LEU A 398 20.26 37.29 -2.20
N THR A 399 19.22 36.45 -2.34
CA THR A 399 19.00 35.65 -3.57
C THR A 399 18.79 36.50 -4.82
N THR A 400 18.45 37.79 -4.67
CA THR A 400 18.23 38.71 -5.79
C THR A 400 19.44 39.62 -6.10
N GLN A 401 20.58 39.39 -5.44
CA GLN A 401 21.78 40.20 -5.63
C GLN A 401 22.36 40.15 -7.05
N LYS A 402 23.07 41.22 -7.43
CA LYS A 402 23.73 41.35 -8.74
C LYS A 402 24.85 40.32 -8.96
N SER A 403 25.55 39.91 -7.90
CA SER A 403 26.65 38.94 -7.96
C SER A 403 26.14 37.51 -8.08
N SER A 404 26.58 36.76 -9.10
CA SER A 404 26.23 35.34 -9.28
C SER A 404 26.74 34.47 -8.14
N GLN A 405 27.98 34.67 -7.69
CA GLN A 405 28.54 33.93 -6.56
C GLN A 405 27.83 34.27 -5.24
N GLY A 406 27.39 35.53 -5.10
CA GLY A 406 26.58 35.94 -3.96
C GLY A 406 25.26 35.16 -3.89
N ARG A 407 24.54 35.06 -5.03
CA ARG A 407 23.29 34.29 -5.11
C ARG A 407 23.49 32.80 -4.81
N VAL A 408 24.54 32.17 -5.37
CA VAL A 408 24.85 30.75 -5.08
C VAL A 408 25.07 30.52 -3.59
N ASN A 409 25.86 31.37 -2.94
CA ASN A 409 26.12 31.26 -1.50
C ASN A 409 24.82 31.44 -0.67
N SER A 410 23.92 32.33 -1.11
CA SER A 410 22.61 32.51 -0.46
C SER A 410 21.70 31.30 -0.63
N PHE A 411 21.60 30.72 -1.84
CA PHE A 411 20.84 29.49 -2.07
C PHE A 411 21.40 28.30 -1.27
N ASP A 412 22.73 28.16 -1.19
CA ASP A 412 23.37 27.12 -0.38
C ASP A 412 23.12 27.32 1.12
N ALA A 413 23.13 28.57 1.59
CA ALA A 413 22.81 28.89 2.98
C ALA A 413 21.35 28.55 3.32
N LEU A 414 20.41 28.88 2.42
CA LEU A 414 19.00 28.50 2.55
C LEU A 414 18.83 26.98 2.56
N CYS A 415 19.46 26.27 1.62
CA CYS A 415 19.41 24.81 1.56
C CYS A 415 19.96 24.16 2.84
N LYS A 416 21.08 24.66 3.36
CA LYS A 416 21.66 24.15 4.62
C LYS A 416 20.75 24.39 5.80
N ALA A 417 20.18 25.59 5.92
CA ALA A 417 19.28 25.92 7.02
C ALA A 417 18.00 25.06 6.98
N PHE A 418 17.39 24.90 5.81
CA PHE A 418 16.19 24.09 5.63
C PHE A 418 16.44 22.59 5.74
N SER A 419 17.63 22.11 5.37
CA SER A 419 18.03 20.74 5.67
C SER A 419 18.19 20.50 7.16
N ALA A 420 18.76 21.46 7.92
CA ALA A 420 19.12 21.28 9.32
C ALA A 420 17.95 21.48 10.30
N LYS A 421 16.94 22.28 9.95
CA LYS A 421 15.79 22.59 10.82
C LYS A 421 14.47 22.47 10.07
N TYR A 422 13.46 21.93 10.75
CA TYR A 422 12.06 21.88 10.29
C TYR A 422 11.33 23.14 10.76
N MET A 423 10.83 23.97 9.83
CA MET A 423 10.21 25.28 10.11
C MET A 423 8.99 25.53 9.19
N PRO A 424 7.87 24.79 9.37
CA PRO A 424 6.73 24.85 8.46
C PRO A 424 6.04 26.23 8.45
N ASP A 425 5.85 26.86 9.61
CA ASP A 425 5.16 28.16 9.72
C ASP A 425 5.86 29.29 8.97
N PHE A 426 7.20 29.32 9.03
CA PHE A 426 8.02 30.32 8.33
C PHE A 426 7.91 30.18 6.81
N VAL A 427 7.90 28.93 6.32
CA VAL A 427 7.83 28.61 4.89
C VAL A 427 6.42 28.85 4.35
N ALA A 428 5.38 28.46 5.10
CA ALA A 428 3.98 28.69 4.73
C ALA A 428 3.69 30.20 4.57
N GLY A 429 4.17 31.04 5.49
CA GLY A 429 3.98 32.50 5.42
C GLY A 429 4.71 33.19 4.26
N ARG A 430 5.70 32.54 3.62
CA ARG A 430 6.53 33.13 2.55
C ARG A 430 6.64 32.25 1.30
N ARG A 431 5.70 31.32 1.13
CA ARG A 431 5.71 30.30 0.06
C ARG A 431 5.90 30.90 -1.33
N MET A 432 5.08 31.89 -1.69
CA MET A 432 5.13 32.50 -3.02
C MET A 432 6.49 33.16 -3.31
N THR A 433 7.07 33.82 -2.31
CA THR A 433 8.36 34.51 -2.44
C THR A 433 9.52 33.51 -2.60
N LEU A 434 9.50 32.42 -1.81
CA LEU A 434 10.52 31.37 -1.87
C LEU A 434 10.46 30.59 -3.19
N LEU A 435 9.25 30.30 -3.68
CA LEU A 435 9.04 29.64 -4.97
C LEU A 435 9.47 30.53 -6.13
N ASP A 436 9.09 31.81 -6.14
CA ASP A 436 9.52 32.75 -7.19
C ASP A 436 11.06 32.95 -7.16
N CYS A 437 11.69 32.97 -5.98
CA CYS A 437 13.15 32.97 -5.89
C CYS A 437 13.79 31.70 -6.48
N ALA A 438 13.24 30.51 -6.16
CA ALA A 438 13.71 29.25 -6.73
C ALA A 438 13.50 29.20 -8.26
N GLU A 439 12.33 29.61 -8.75
CA GLU A 439 12.00 29.67 -10.17
C GLU A 439 12.91 30.63 -10.93
N ARG A 440 13.16 31.83 -10.38
CA ARG A 440 14.11 32.79 -10.95
C ARG A 440 15.54 32.24 -10.97
N GLY A 441 15.98 31.60 -9.88
CA GLY A 441 17.28 30.94 -9.80
C GLY A 441 17.44 29.83 -10.84
N MET A 442 16.39 29.05 -11.07
CA MET A 442 16.37 27.99 -12.07
C MET A 442 16.32 28.49 -13.51
N LYS A 443 15.50 29.52 -13.82
CA LYS A 443 15.32 30.09 -15.17
C LYS A 443 16.45 31.02 -15.62
N LYS A 444 16.99 31.82 -14.71
CA LYS A 444 18.01 32.85 -15.03
C LYS A 444 19.42 32.44 -14.60
N GLY A 445 19.55 31.54 -13.62
CA GLY A 445 20.84 31.07 -13.14
C GLY A 445 21.53 30.12 -14.12
N ARG A 446 22.84 29.90 -13.93
CA ARG A 446 23.64 28.94 -14.70
C ARG A 446 24.43 28.03 -13.78
N GLY A 447 24.44 26.72 -14.07
CA GLY A 447 25.31 25.75 -13.40
C GLY A 447 24.98 25.58 -11.91
N ALA A 448 25.90 25.99 -11.02
CA ALA A 448 25.76 25.84 -9.57
C ALA A 448 24.56 26.61 -8.96
N GLU A 449 24.13 27.69 -9.61
CA GLU A 449 22.93 28.43 -9.21
C GLU A 449 21.65 27.62 -9.49
N GLN A 450 21.61 26.89 -10.61
CA GLN A 450 20.47 26.03 -10.94
C GLN A 450 20.43 24.78 -10.05
N GLU A 451 21.60 24.24 -9.69
CA GLU A 451 21.73 23.11 -8.77
C GLU A 451 21.17 23.44 -7.38
N SER A 452 21.64 24.53 -6.77
CA SER A 452 21.19 24.96 -5.44
C SER A 452 19.72 25.41 -5.44
N ALA A 453 19.24 26.06 -6.51
CA ALA A 453 17.82 26.41 -6.66
C ALA A 453 16.92 25.16 -6.82
N ALA A 454 17.34 24.16 -7.59
CA ALA A 454 16.59 22.90 -7.72
C ALA A 454 16.55 22.13 -6.39
N LYS A 455 17.66 22.12 -5.64
CA LYS A 455 17.69 21.52 -4.29
C LYS A 455 16.78 22.25 -3.31
N LEU A 456 16.75 23.59 -3.37
CA LEU A 456 15.85 24.40 -2.55
C LEU A 456 14.39 24.02 -2.80
N MET A 457 14.00 23.80 -4.06
CA MET A 457 12.63 23.44 -4.41
C MET A 457 12.19 22.10 -3.80
N ALA A 458 13.05 21.07 -3.84
CA ALA A 458 12.76 19.79 -3.17
C ALA A 458 12.63 19.95 -1.64
N LEU A 459 13.48 20.79 -1.02
CA LEU A 459 13.40 21.08 0.41
C LEU A 459 12.13 21.85 0.78
N LEU A 460 11.67 22.78 -0.06
CA LEU A 460 10.43 23.52 0.15
C LEU A 460 9.21 22.58 0.13
N CYS A 461 9.17 21.63 -0.81
CA CYS A 461 8.10 20.61 -0.85
C CYS A 461 8.08 19.81 0.46
N LEU A 462 9.25 19.39 0.94
CA LEU A 462 9.37 18.60 2.16
C LEU A 462 9.01 19.38 3.44
N GLN A 463 9.33 20.68 3.49
CA GLN A 463 9.07 21.51 4.67
C GLN A 463 7.63 22.00 4.80
N LEU A 464 6.90 22.12 3.68
CA LEU A 464 5.49 22.51 3.71
C LEU A 464 4.60 21.40 4.28
N GLY A 465 5.03 20.14 4.21
CA GLY A 465 4.41 18.99 4.88
C GLY A 465 3.00 18.62 4.41
N SER A 466 2.33 19.48 3.64
CA SER A 466 1.01 19.24 3.07
C SER A 466 1.13 18.70 1.65
N VAL A 467 0.44 17.58 1.39
CA VAL A 467 0.35 16.95 0.07
C VAL A 467 -0.24 17.90 -0.97
N ALA A 468 -1.26 18.68 -0.61
CA ALA A 468 -1.92 19.64 -1.51
C ALA A 468 -0.98 20.79 -1.94
N ASP A 469 -0.12 21.25 -1.03
CA ASP A 469 0.85 22.29 -1.35
C ASP A 469 1.97 21.74 -2.25
N SER A 470 2.42 20.51 -2.00
CA SER A 470 3.41 19.83 -2.84
C SER A 470 2.89 19.58 -4.26
N GLU A 471 1.61 19.24 -4.41
CA GLU A 471 0.95 19.07 -5.71
C GLU A 471 0.91 20.39 -6.51
N SER A 472 0.57 21.50 -5.86
CA SER A 472 0.54 22.82 -6.51
C SER A 472 1.92 23.23 -7.04
N ILE A 473 2.97 23.01 -6.23
CA ILE A 473 4.36 23.31 -6.60
C ILE A 473 4.79 22.44 -7.78
N TYR A 474 4.48 21.14 -7.72
CA TYR A 474 4.82 20.21 -8.78
C TYR A 474 4.14 20.60 -10.10
N ARG A 475 2.83 20.88 -10.10
CA ARG A 475 2.06 21.22 -11.30
C ARG A 475 2.61 22.46 -12.02
N ASP A 476 2.98 23.49 -11.27
CA ASP A 476 3.49 24.75 -11.83
C ASP A 476 4.90 24.59 -12.44
N HIS A 477 5.73 23.71 -11.87
CA HIS A 477 7.17 23.62 -12.21
C HIS A 477 7.53 22.38 -13.05
N LYS A 478 6.66 21.38 -13.16
CA LYS A 478 6.89 20.11 -13.89
C LYS A 478 7.35 20.34 -15.33
N THR A 479 6.61 21.14 -16.10
CA THR A 479 6.93 21.40 -17.52
C THR A 479 8.31 22.01 -17.68
N TYR A 480 8.69 22.90 -16.76
CA TYR A 480 10.00 23.52 -16.77
C TYR A 480 11.11 22.53 -16.37
N LEU A 481 10.92 21.74 -15.31
CA LEU A 481 11.87 20.70 -14.88
C LEU A 481 12.14 19.68 -15.98
N LEU A 482 11.09 19.21 -16.67
CA LEU A 482 11.22 18.28 -17.79
C LEU A 482 12.00 18.91 -18.96
N SER A 483 11.75 20.19 -19.26
CA SER A 483 12.49 20.91 -20.31
C SER A 483 13.98 21.08 -19.97
N LEU A 484 14.30 21.40 -18.70
CA LEU A 484 15.66 21.60 -18.24
C LEU A 484 16.43 20.28 -18.13
N MET A 485 15.75 19.18 -17.80
CA MET A 485 16.32 17.84 -17.82
C MET A 485 16.69 17.40 -19.24
N ALA A 486 15.85 17.71 -20.23
CA ALA A 486 16.07 17.36 -21.64
C ALA A 486 17.11 18.25 -22.35
N ASP A 487 17.41 19.44 -21.80
CA ASP A 487 18.35 20.38 -22.40
C ASP A 487 19.80 19.89 -22.29
N ASN A 488 20.39 19.50 -23.43
CA ASN A 488 21.78 19.05 -23.50
C ASN A 488 22.82 20.19 -23.43
N SER A 489 22.39 21.45 -23.49
CA SER A 489 23.27 22.62 -23.37
C SER A 489 23.51 23.05 -21.92
N ALA A 490 22.68 22.57 -20.98
CA ALA A 490 22.78 22.86 -19.56
C ALA A 490 23.90 22.05 -18.87
N SER A 491 24.39 22.55 -17.73
CA SER A 491 25.44 21.87 -16.95
C SER A 491 24.96 20.47 -16.51
N PRO A 492 25.79 19.41 -16.69
CA PRO A 492 25.39 18.05 -16.33
C PRO A 492 25.16 17.89 -14.81
N VAL A 493 25.84 18.68 -13.99
CA VAL A 493 25.65 18.67 -12.52
C VAL A 493 24.30 19.28 -12.14
N ALA A 494 23.90 20.37 -12.81
CA ALA A 494 22.59 20.98 -12.59
C ALA A 494 21.46 20.05 -13.03
N ARG A 495 21.63 19.39 -14.19
CA ARG A 495 20.67 18.38 -14.68
C ARG A 495 20.55 17.19 -13.72
N ALA A 496 21.65 16.75 -13.10
CA ALA A 496 21.64 15.65 -12.14
C ALA A 496 20.75 16.00 -10.94
N GLN A 497 20.94 17.19 -10.37
CA GLN A 497 20.13 17.67 -9.25
C GLN A 497 18.66 17.89 -9.65
N VAL A 498 18.40 18.35 -10.88
CA VAL A 498 17.04 18.48 -11.43
C VAL A 498 16.34 17.12 -11.53
N CYS A 499 17.04 16.05 -11.95
CA CYS A 499 16.48 14.70 -11.96
C CYS A 499 16.08 14.26 -10.54
N SER A 500 16.95 14.44 -9.55
CA SER A 500 16.67 14.08 -8.15
C SER A 500 15.50 14.89 -7.58
N THR A 501 15.48 16.20 -7.83
CA THR A 501 14.37 17.09 -7.42
C THR A 501 13.07 16.69 -8.10
N LEU A 502 13.08 16.39 -9.40
CA LEU A 502 11.88 15.96 -10.13
C LEU A 502 11.34 14.64 -9.58
N GLY A 503 12.21 13.66 -9.31
CA GLY A 503 11.82 12.39 -8.69
C GLY A 503 11.20 12.60 -7.30
N LEU A 504 11.83 13.40 -6.45
CA LEU A 504 11.32 13.71 -5.11
C LEU A 504 10.00 14.50 -5.14
N CYS A 505 9.88 15.51 -5.99
CA CYS A 505 8.64 16.28 -6.10
C CYS A 505 7.48 15.42 -6.63
N THR A 506 7.76 14.53 -7.60
CA THR A 506 6.75 13.58 -8.11
C THR A 506 6.41 12.53 -7.05
N PHE A 507 7.34 12.17 -6.17
CA PHE A 507 7.11 11.23 -5.07
C PHE A 507 6.25 11.85 -3.96
N LEU A 508 6.48 13.13 -3.64
CA LEU A 508 5.78 13.86 -2.59
C LEU A 508 4.40 14.40 -3.02
N ALA A 509 4.20 14.60 -4.32
CA ALA A 509 2.92 15.00 -4.87
C ALA A 509 2.06 13.76 -5.16
N ASP A 510 0.79 13.77 -4.74
CA ASP A 510 -0.18 12.72 -5.09
C ASP A 510 -0.54 12.85 -6.58
N CYS A 511 0.27 12.21 -7.43
CA CYS A 511 0.17 12.33 -8.89
C CYS A 511 -0.55 11.12 -9.50
N ASP A 512 -1.34 11.38 -10.55
CA ASP A 512 -1.92 10.31 -11.34
C ASP A 512 -0.86 9.37 -11.92
N LEU A 513 -1.17 8.08 -11.99
CA LEU A 513 -0.30 7.02 -12.52
C LEU A 513 0.27 7.36 -13.92
N ALA A 514 -0.52 8.01 -14.77
CA ALA A 514 -0.09 8.43 -16.11
C ALA A 514 1.05 9.47 -16.08
N GLU A 515 1.04 10.36 -15.10
CA GLU A 515 2.07 11.38 -14.94
C GLU A 515 3.37 10.79 -14.41
N ILE A 516 3.28 9.87 -13.46
CA ILE A 516 4.44 9.13 -12.93
C ILE A 516 5.14 8.40 -14.08
N VAL A 517 4.39 7.68 -14.91
CA VAL A 517 4.94 6.97 -16.09
C VAL A 517 5.59 7.94 -17.08
N GLN A 518 4.99 9.11 -17.33
CA GLN A 518 5.59 10.12 -18.22
C GLN A 518 6.95 10.60 -17.72
N VAL A 519 7.07 10.90 -16.42
CA VAL A 519 8.34 11.30 -15.80
C VAL A 519 9.35 10.16 -15.85
N MET A 520 8.93 8.92 -15.58
CA MET A 520 9.78 7.74 -15.66
C MET A 520 10.34 7.52 -17.07
N VAL A 521 9.54 7.67 -18.13
CA VAL A 521 10.01 7.57 -19.52
C VAL A 521 11.01 8.67 -19.86
N ALA A 522 10.81 9.88 -19.32
CA ALA A 522 11.71 11.00 -19.52
C ALA A 522 13.07 10.76 -18.82
N LEU A 523 13.06 10.25 -17.57
CA LEU A 523 14.27 9.83 -16.85
C LEU A 523 14.98 8.66 -17.56
N GLU A 524 14.21 7.73 -18.12
CA GLU A 524 14.75 6.62 -18.91
C GLU A 524 15.50 7.09 -20.14
N CYS A 525 14.97 8.07 -20.87
CA CYS A 525 15.65 8.64 -22.03
C CYS A 525 17.04 9.22 -21.65
N VAL A 526 17.19 9.74 -20.42
CA VAL A 526 18.44 10.32 -19.92
C VAL A 526 19.47 9.23 -19.62
N PHE A 527 19.15 8.17 -18.86
CA PHE A 527 20.13 7.12 -18.59
C PHE A 527 20.36 6.19 -19.78
N SER A 528 19.37 5.97 -20.64
CA SER A 528 19.53 5.19 -21.88
C SER A 528 20.43 5.88 -22.90
N ALA A 529 20.65 7.20 -22.77
CA ALA A 529 21.66 7.89 -23.56
C ALA A 529 23.09 7.42 -23.24
N SER A 530 23.34 6.97 -21.99
CA SER A 530 24.62 6.37 -21.59
C SER A 530 24.95 5.13 -22.42
N LEU A 531 23.95 4.27 -22.65
CA LEU A 531 24.06 3.01 -23.41
C LEU A 531 24.36 3.22 -24.91
N ARG A 532 24.15 4.42 -25.45
CA ARG A 532 24.44 4.76 -26.87
C ARG A 532 25.85 5.32 -27.06
N THR A 533 26.60 5.56 -25.99
CA THR A 533 27.95 6.11 -26.07
C THR A 533 28.92 4.96 -26.35
N PRO A 534 29.71 4.98 -27.45
CA PRO A 534 30.61 3.88 -27.77
C PRO A 534 31.70 3.72 -26.70
N ASP A 535 32.08 2.46 -26.42
CA ASP A 535 33.00 1.96 -25.37
C ASP A 535 34.36 2.69 -25.21
N ASN A 536 34.72 3.60 -26.13
CA ASN A 536 35.98 4.33 -26.12
C ASN A 536 35.87 5.82 -25.76
N ALA A 537 34.67 6.34 -25.47
CA ALA A 537 34.49 7.71 -24.99
C ALA A 537 34.26 7.72 -23.47
N VAL A 538 35.27 8.11 -22.70
CA VAL A 538 35.12 8.36 -21.26
C VAL A 538 34.12 9.49 -21.07
N ALA A 539 32.89 9.16 -20.67
CA ALA A 539 31.88 10.15 -20.33
C ALA A 539 32.41 11.07 -19.22
N SER A 540 32.08 12.35 -19.28
CA SER A 540 32.53 13.31 -18.27
C SER A 540 32.01 12.88 -16.88
N PRO A 541 32.77 13.09 -15.77
CA PRO A 541 32.30 12.75 -14.42
C PRO A 541 30.95 13.37 -14.06
N GLY A 542 30.63 14.55 -14.62
CA GLY A 542 29.32 15.17 -14.45
C GLY A 542 28.20 14.43 -15.16
N THR A 543 28.45 13.84 -16.33
CA THR A 543 27.48 13.04 -17.09
C THR A 543 27.18 11.71 -16.40
N LEU A 544 28.20 11.09 -15.78
CA LEU A 544 28.02 9.87 -14.99
C LEU A 544 27.14 10.11 -13.75
N ARG A 545 27.37 11.23 -13.04
CA ARG A 545 26.48 11.66 -11.94
C ARG A 545 25.05 11.93 -12.40
N LEU A 546 24.86 12.49 -13.60
CA LEU A 546 23.53 12.68 -14.19
C LEU A 546 22.82 11.34 -14.40
N HIS A 547 23.50 10.34 -14.94
CA HIS A 547 22.92 9.02 -15.15
C HIS A 547 22.60 8.32 -13.82
N SER A 548 23.49 8.40 -12.82
CA SER A 548 23.25 7.85 -11.48
C SER A 548 22.05 8.52 -10.80
N ALA A 549 21.98 9.86 -10.83
CA ALA A 549 20.86 10.62 -10.26
C ALA A 549 19.53 10.35 -10.99
N ALA A 550 19.55 10.22 -12.32
CA ALA A 550 18.37 9.87 -13.11
C ALA A 550 17.87 8.46 -12.79
N LEU A 551 18.78 7.50 -12.62
CA LEU A 551 18.45 6.12 -12.25
C LEU A 551 17.90 6.05 -10.82
N GLY A 552 18.51 6.76 -9.87
CA GLY A 552 18.01 6.85 -8.49
C GLY A 552 16.63 7.52 -8.39
N ALA A 553 16.37 8.55 -9.18
CA ALA A 553 15.05 9.16 -9.28
C ALA A 553 14.03 8.21 -9.91
N TRP A 554 14.43 7.46 -10.95
CA TRP A 554 13.58 6.47 -11.61
C TRP A 554 13.21 5.32 -10.67
N SER A 555 14.17 4.79 -9.89
CA SER A 555 13.90 3.74 -8.91
C SER A 555 13.06 4.25 -7.72
N LEU A 556 13.18 5.52 -7.33
CA LEU A 556 12.28 6.12 -6.34
C LEU A 556 10.82 6.09 -6.83
N LEU A 557 10.58 6.46 -8.10
CA LEU A 557 9.24 6.41 -8.68
C LEU A 557 8.73 4.97 -8.87
N LEU A 558 9.63 3.99 -9.04
CA LEU A 558 9.25 2.58 -9.05
C LEU A 558 8.60 2.15 -7.74
N THR A 559 8.96 2.75 -6.60
CA THR A 559 8.34 2.44 -5.30
C THR A 559 6.86 2.83 -5.20
N LEU A 560 6.37 3.69 -6.09
CA LEU A 560 4.96 4.12 -6.14
C LEU A 560 4.10 3.30 -7.11
N LEU A 561 4.70 2.43 -7.92
CA LEU A 561 3.98 1.71 -8.96
C LEU A 561 3.25 0.47 -8.41
N PRO A 562 2.05 0.15 -8.93
CA PRO A 562 1.38 -1.12 -8.62
C PRO A 562 2.23 -2.34 -9.06
N PRO A 563 2.24 -3.45 -8.29
CA PRO A 563 3.07 -4.63 -8.57
C PRO A 563 2.92 -5.20 -9.99
N ARG A 564 1.70 -5.15 -10.56
CA ARG A 564 1.42 -5.57 -11.94
C ARG A 564 2.23 -4.80 -12.99
N ARG A 565 2.41 -3.48 -12.80
CA ARG A 565 3.19 -2.65 -13.73
C ARG A 565 4.68 -2.88 -13.54
N ILE A 566 5.13 -3.15 -12.32
CA ILE A 566 6.52 -3.51 -12.03
C ILE A 566 6.88 -4.81 -12.76
N TYR A 567 5.96 -5.78 -12.80
CA TYR A 567 6.11 -7.00 -13.59
C TYR A 567 6.22 -6.73 -15.11
N ASP A 568 5.36 -5.88 -15.68
CA ASP A 568 5.47 -5.51 -17.10
C ASP A 568 6.81 -4.82 -17.42
N LEU A 569 7.28 -3.97 -16.49
CA LEU A 569 8.56 -3.25 -16.59
C LEU A 569 9.77 -4.20 -16.43
N SER A 570 9.66 -5.25 -15.63
CA SER A 570 10.75 -6.22 -15.43
C SER A 570 11.17 -6.87 -16.75
N GLN A 571 10.18 -7.21 -17.59
CA GLN A 571 10.38 -7.86 -18.89
C GLN A 571 11.18 -7.00 -19.89
N THR A 572 11.10 -5.66 -19.80
CA THR A 572 11.75 -4.74 -20.74
C THR A 572 13.01 -4.11 -20.18
N HIS A 573 13.05 -3.80 -18.88
CA HIS A 573 14.11 -2.99 -18.28
C HIS A 573 15.25 -3.81 -17.66
N ILE A 574 15.04 -5.09 -17.28
CA ILE A 574 16.12 -5.93 -16.70
C ILE A 574 17.30 -6.00 -17.67
N ARG A 575 17.08 -6.29 -18.96
CA ARG A 575 18.16 -6.36 -19.96
C ARG A 575 18.93 -5.05 -20.10
N ARG A 576 18.26 -3.90 -20.00
CA ARG A 576 18.89 -2.57 -20.08
C ARG A 576 19.70 -2.25 -18.81
N LEU A 577 19.17 -2.62 -17.64
CA LEU A 577 19.86 -2.45 -16.35
C LEU A 577 21.10 -3.36 -16.24
N VAL A 578 21.03 -4.59 -16.77
CA VAL A 578 22.17 -5.51 -16.86
C VAL A 578 23.31 -4.91 -17.70
N GLN A 579 22.99 -4.18 -18.77
CA GLN A 579 24.01 -3.48 -19.56
C GLN A 579 24.63 -2.30 -18.82
N LEU A 580 23.87 -1.64 -17.93
CA LEU A 580 24.40 -0.56 -17.08
C LEU A 580 25.35 -1.07 -15.99
N LEU A 581 25.26 -2.36 -15.62
CA LEU A 581 26.20 -3.01 -14.70
C LEU A 581 27.64 -3.10 -15.27
N ASP A 582 27.83 -2.97 -16.57
CA ASP A 582 29.16 -3.01 -17.21
C ASP A 582 29.86 -1.63 -17.23
N SER A 583 29.22 -0.60 -16.66
CA SER A 583 29.74 0.78 -16.69
C SER A 583 31.03 0.99 -15.87
N THR A 584 31.83 1.99 -16.24
CA THR A 584 33.11 2.29 -15.55
C THR A 584 32.90 2.85 -14.14
N ASP A 585 31.77 3.51 -13.90
CA ASP A 585 31.47 4.17 -12.63
C ASP A 585 30.90 3.20 -11.59
N VAL A 586 31.22 3.41 -10.31
CA VAL A 586 30.79 2.53 -9.22
C VAL A 586 29.39 2.90 -8.73
N ASP A 587 29.10 4.19 -8.61
CA ASP A 587 27.79 4.66 -8.13
C ASP A 587 26.66 4.31 -9.12
N LEU A 588 26.94 4.39 -10.42
CA LEU A 588 25.99 3.95 -11.46
C LEU A 588 25.73 2.43 -11.42
N ARG A 589 26.76 1.62 -11.14
CA ARG A 589 26.61 0.16 -11.00
C ARG A 589 25.82 -0.22 -9.76
N ILE A 590 26.10 0.42 -8.63
CA ILE A 590 25.35 0.20 -7.40
C ILE A 590 23.88 0.58 -7.62
N GLY A 591 23.61 1.77 -8.17
CA GLY A 591 22.23 2.20 -8.47
C GLY A 591 21.50 1.27 -9.45
N ALA A 592 22.20 0.69 -10.43
CA ALA A 592 21.61 -0.31 -11.33
C ALA A 592 21.30 -1.62 -10.62
N GLY A 593 22.20 -2.11 -9.75
CA GLY A 593 21.96 -3.31 -8.97
C GLY A 593 20.82 -3.14 -7.94
N GLU A 594 20.73 -1.98 -7.29
CA GLU A 594 19.64 -1.64 -6.36
C GLU A 594 18.30 -1.53 -7.10
N ALA A 595 18.28 -0.91 -8.28
CA ALA A 595 17.08 -0.87 -9.13
C ALA A 595 16.63 -2.27 -9.59
N ILE A 596 17.58 -3.17 -9.89
CA ILE A 596 17.27 -4.57 -10.19
C ILE A 596 16.67 -5.24 -8.96
N ALA A 597 17.29 -5.14 -7.78
CA ALA A 597 16.75 -5.73 -6.54
C ALA A 597 15.32 -5.25 -6.26
N LEU A 598 15.05 -3.96 -6.44
CA LEU A 598 13.73 -3.36 -6.29
C LEU A 598 12.69 -3.93 -7.29
N ILE A 599 13.08 -4.13 -8.55
CA ILE A 599 12.21 -4.75 -9.56
C ILE A 599 11.90 -6.20 -9.20
N TYR A 600 12.89 -6.97 -8.72
CA TYR A 600 12.67 -8.36 -8.31
C TYR A 600 11.77 -8.46 -7.09
N GLU A 601 11.98 -7.61 -6.08
CA GLU A 601 11.08 -7.52 -4.92
C GLU A 601 9.65 -7.19 -5.37
N GLY A 602 9.48 -6.18 -6.22
CA GLY A 602 8.16 -5.77 -6.72
C GLY A 602 7.50 -6.78 -7.67
N ALA A 603 8.29 -7.52 -8.47
CA ALA A 603 7.79 -8.57 -9.35
C ALA A 603 7.38 -9.82 -8.56
N ARG A 604 8.13 -10.19 -7.51
CA ARG A 604 7.80 -11.30 -6.60
C ARG A 604 6.53 -11.05 -5.79
N LEU A 605 6.19 -9.78 -5.50
CA LEU A 605 4.90 -9.43 -4.90
C LEU A 605 3.70 -9.74 -5.82
N PHE A 606 3.90 -9.80 -7.14
CA PHE A 606 2.86 -10.12 -8.11
C PHE A 606 2.85 -11.61 -8.49
N ASP A 607 4.04 -12.20 -8.66
CA ASP A 607 4.25 -13.58 -9.07
C ASP A 607 5.32 -14.21 -8.16
N GLU A 608 4.89 -15.07 -7.23
CA GLU A 608 5.78 -15.69 -6.22
C GLU A 608 6.85 -16.59 -6.88
N ASP A 609 6.60 -17.07 -8.11
CA ASP A 609 7.50 -17.92 -8.89
C ASP A 609 8.50 -17.10 -9.74
N PHE A 610 8.45 -15.77 -9.69
CA PHE A 610 9.35 -14.91 -10.47
C PHE A 610 10.81 -15.04 -10.00
N GLY A 611 11.60 -15.76 -10.80
CA GLY A 611 13.03 -15.97 -10.57
C GLY A 611 13.41 -17.28 -9.87
N PHE A 612 12.48 -18.23 -9.70
CA PHE A 612 12.77 -19.59 -9.23
C PHE A 612 12.69 -20.63 -10.35
N ASP A 613 13.53 -21.67 -10.24
CA ASP A 613 13.65 -22.76 -11.20
C ASP A 613 12.62 -23.86 -10.89
N ILE A 614 11.46 -23.87 -11.56
CA ILE A 614 10.50 -24.99 -11.53
C ILE A 614 10.97 -26.09 -12.48
N SER A 615 12.23 -26.53 -12.38
CA SER A 615 12.71 -27.67 -13.19
C SER A 615 13.45 -28.76 -12.42
N THR A 616 13.60 -28.64 -11.10
CA THR A 616 14.24 -29.68 -10.26
C THR A 616 13.33 -30.41 -9.29
N GLU A 617 12.01 -30.23 -9.37
CA GLU A 617 11.06 -31.09 -8.65
C GLU A 617 9.97 -31.55 -9.63
N GLU A 618 10.20 -32.69 -10.30
CA GLU A 618 9.21 -33.69 -10.73
C GLU A 618 9.86 -34.71 -11.70
N GLU A 619 10.76 -35.56 -11.19
CA GLU A 619 10.82 -36.94 -11.67
C GLU A 619 10.05 -37.82 -10.67
N THR A 620 8.71 -37.76 -10.76
CA THR A 620 7.85 -38.86 -10.32
C THR A 620 6.92 -39.21 -11.48
N ASP A 621 7.16 -40.38 -12.06
CA ASP A 621 6.27 -41.09 -12.96
C ASP A 621 4.84 -41.16 -12.39
N ASP A 622 3.84 -40.64 -13.12
CA ASP A 622 2.64 -41.36 -13.58
C ASP A 622 1.47 -40.41 -13.97
N HIS A 623 1.33 -40.21 -15.29
CA HIS A 623 0.11 -40.23 -16.11
C HIS A 623 -1.21 -39.60 -15.58
N ASP A 624 -1.57 -38.39 -16.05
CA ASP A 624 -2.80 -38.17 -16.83
C ASP A 624 -2.80 -36.83 -17.61
N GLY A 625 -3.10 -36.90 -18.91
CA GLY A 625 -2.92 -35.79 -19.83
C GLY A 625 -4.16 -34.93 -20.04
N ILE A 626 -4.07 -33.61 -19.76
CA ILE A 626 -4.92 -32.56 -20.35
C ILE A 626 -4.10 -31.27 -20.56
N GLN A 627 -3.81 -31.00 -21.84
CA GLN A 627 -3.60 -29.71 -22.53
C GLN A 627 -2.75 -28.62 -21.86
N GLN A 628 -1.52 -28.52 -22.38
CA GLN A 628 -0.58 -27.39 -22.35
C GLN A 628 -1.28 -26.02 -22.19
N ARG A 629 -1.23 -25.50 -20.97
CA ARG A 629 -1.13 -24.06 -20.76
C ARG A 629 0.25 -23.69 -21.30
N GLU A 630 0.32 -22.90 -22.36
CA GLU A 630 1.54 -22.17 -22.72
C GLU A 630 1.84 -21.18 -21.58
N SER A 631 2.38 -21.67 -20.45
CA SER A 631 3.22 -20.86 -19.59
C SER A 631 4.40 -20.49 -20.47
N ALA A 632 4.49 -19.20 -20.80
CA ALA A 632 5.58 -18.67 -21.58
C ALA A 632 6.88 -18.97 -20.84
N SER A 633 7.55 -20.06 -21.21
CA SER A 633 8.93 -20.35 -20.88
C SER A 633 9.78 -19.16 -21.34
N ARG A 634 10.21 -18.31 -20.41
CA ARG A 634 11.16 -17.22 -20.62
C ARG A 634 11.93 -16.96 -19.31
N PRO A 635 13.22 -16.67 -19.37
CA PRO A 635 14.29 -17.54 -19.81
C PRO A 635 15.30 -17.72 -18.66
N THR A 636 15.42 -18.93 -18.12
CA THR A 636 16.32 -19.31 -17.02
C THR A 636 17.78 -18.84 -17.23
N SER A 637 18.23 -18.81 -18.49
CA SER A 637 19.54 -18.27 -18.91
C SER A 637 19.80 -16.82 -18.50
N GLU A 638 18.79 -15.93 -18.52
CA GLU A 638 19.00 -14.50 -18.22
C GLU A 638 19.18 -14.25 -16.71
N MET A 639 18.54 -15.07 -15.87
CA MET A 639 18.75 -15.05 -14.41
C MET A 639 20.15 -15.55 -14.06
N ASP A 640 20.56 -16.68 -14.64
CA ASP A 640 21.87 -17.28 -14.38
C ASP A 640 23.02 -16.37 -14.87
N GLU A 641 22.84 -15.72 -16.03
CA GLU A 641 23.78 -14.72 -16.54
C GLU A 641 23.86 -13.51 -15.61
N LEU A 642 22.73 -13.02 -15.10
CA LEU A 642 22.69 -11.92 -14.14
C LEU A 642 23.36 -12.30 -12.81
N CYS A 643 23.00 -13.45 -12.21
CA CYS A 643 23.59 -13.94 -10.97
C CYS A 643 25.10 -14.14 -11.13
N THR A 644 25.56 -14.68 -12.26
CA THR A 644 26.99 -14.80 -12.57
C THR A 644 27.69 -13.44 -12.61
N LYS A 645 27.09 -12.43 -13.26
CA LYS A 645 27.63 -11.06 -13.28
C LYS A 645 27.64 -10.42 -11.89
N LEU A 646 26.58 -10.58 -11.10
CA LEU A 646 26.50 -10.05 -9.73
C LEU A 646 27.54 -10.70 -8.82
N ARG A 647 27.76 -12.02 -8.92
CA ARG A 647 28.82 -12.75 -8.19
C ARG A 647 30.21 -12.23 -8.54
N GLN A 648 30.47 -11.95 -9.83
CA GLN A 648 31.73 -11.35 -10.27
C GLN A 648 31.93 -9.94 -9.68
N LEU A 649 30.89 -9.11 -9.63
CA LEU A 649 30.93 -7.77 -9.04
C LEU A 649 31.06 -7.77 -7.51
N ALA A 650 30.48 -8.78 -6.83
CA ALA A 650 30.60 -9.00 -5.40
C ALA A 650 31.99 -9.51 -4.99
N THR A 651 32.68 -10.23 -5.89
CA THR A 651 34.03 -10.81 -5.67
C THR A 651 35.14 -9.98 -6.33
N ASP A 652 34.81 -8.82 -6.91
CA ASP A 652 35.67 -8.03 -7.78
C ASP A 652 37.08 -7.80 -7.20
N SER A 653 38.09 -8.39 -7.84
CA SER A 653 39.50 -8.36 -7.43
C SER A 653 40.34 -7.31 -8.19
N HIS A 654 39.74 -6.53 -9.08
CA HIS A 654 40.47 -5.65 -9.99
C HIS A 654 41.23 -4.52 -9.28
N LYS A 655 42.57 -4.61 -9.28
CA LYS A 655 43.48 -3.68 -8.56
C LYS A 655 43.50 -2.25 -9.12
N TYR A 656 43.03 -2.03 -10.36
CA TYR A 656 42.99 -0.70 -10.99
C TYR A 656 41.91 0.24 -10.40
N ARG A 657 40.95 -0.29 -9.62
CA ARG A 657 39.92 0.50 -8.93
C ARG A 657 40.42 1.02 -7.56
N ALA A 658 39.80 2.05 -7.00
CA ALA A 658 40.18 2.50 -5.66
C ALA A 658 39.78 1.45 -4.59
N LYS A 659 40.56 1.38 -3.50
CA LYS A 659 40.28 0.43 -2.41
C LYS A 659 38.93 0.69 -1.73
N LYS A 660 38.56 1.97 -1.58
CA LYS A 660 37.28 2.40 -1.00
C LYS A 660 36.11 1.92 -1.87
N ASP A 661 36.16 2.23 -3.15
CA ASP A 661 35.08 1.93 -4.10
C ASP A 661 34.88 0.43 -4.27
N ARG A 662 35.97 -0.36 -4.32
CA ARG A 662 35.87 -1.83 -4.29
C ARG A 662 35.17 -2.34 -3.04
N LYS A 663 35.50 -1.79 -1.86
CA LYS A 663 34.88 -2.24 -0.60
C LYS A 663 33.38 -1.94 -0.60
N GLN A 664 32.99 -0.74 -1.05
CA GLN A 664 31.59 -0.31 -1.14
C GLN A 664 30.82 -1.18 -2.15
N GLN A 665 31.38 -1.35 -3.35
CA GLN A 665 30.81 -2.21 -4.38
C GLN A 665 30.58 -3.65 -3.87
N ARG A 666 31.60 -4.30 -3.30
CA ARG A 666 31.46 -5.69 -2.80
C ARG A 666 30.44 -5.82 -1.67
N SER A 667 30.28 -4.77 -0.85
CA SER A 667 29.25 -4.76 0.20
C SER A 667 27.86 -4.71 -0.44
N SER A 668 27.60 -3.69 -1.25
CA SER A 668 26.30 -3.49 -1.89
C SER A 668 25.90 -4.67 -2.79
N PHE A 669 26.82 -5.20 -3.60
CA PHE A 669 26.53 -6.31 -4.50
C PHE A 669 26.33 -7.65 -3.81
N ARG A 670 26.88 -7.84 -2.60
CA ARG A 670 26.57 -9.01 -1.78
C ARG A 670 25.14 -8.92 -1.24
N ASP A 671 24.76 -7.75 -0.74
CA ASP A 671 23.40 -7.52 -0.24
C ASP A 671 22.37 -7.64 -1.38
N ILE A 672 22.66 -7.09 -2.57
CA ILE A 672 21.83 -7.23 -3.78
C ILE A 672 21.74 -8.70 -4.24
N LEU A 673 22.84 -9.46 -4.15
CA LEU A 673 22.85 -10.87 -4.53
C LEU A 673 22.01 -11.70 -3.57
N HIS A 674 22.11 -11.49 -2.26
CA HIS A 674 21.25 -12.15 -1.27
C HIS A 674 19.76 -11.82 -1.51
N ALA A 675 19.45 -10.58 -1.88
CA ALA A 675 18.07 -10.21 -2.23
C ALA A 675 17.54 -10.96 -3.47
N ILE A 676 18.37 -11.13 -4.50
CA ILE A 676 17.96 -11.78 -5.74
C ILE A 676 17.95 -13.31 -5.60
N GLU A 677 18.90 -13.93 -4.90
CA GLU A 677 19.00 -15.40 -4.80
C GLU A 677 18.21 -15.98 -3.62
N GLU A 678 18.28 -15.36 -2.44
CA GLU A 678 17.75 -15.90 -1.19
C GLU A 678 16.44 -15.21 -0.75
N ASN A 679 15.98 -14.22 -1.52
CA ASN A 679 14.80 -13.40 -1.22
C ASN A 679 14.89 -12.69 0.15
N GLU A 680 16.11 -12.39 0.60
CA GLU A 680 16.36 -11.68 1.85
C GLU A 680 16.36 -10.17 1.63
N ALA A 681 15.43 -9.48 2.28
CA ALA A 681 15.37 -8.02 2.26
C ALA A 681 16.43 -7.41 3.20
N PRO A 682 16.89 -6.17 2.96
CA PRO A 682 17.90 -5.55 3.81
C PRO A 682 17.28 -5.23 5.18
N ASP A 683 17.80 -5.83 6.26
CA ASP A 683 17.44 -5.47 7.65
C ASP A 683 18.38 -4.38 8.19
N VAL A 684 17.99 -3.11 8.03
CA VAL A 684 18.76 -1.95 8.51
C VAL A 684 17.98 -1.20 9.58
N ARG A 685 18.47 -1.24 10.82
CA ARG A 685 17.91 -0.47 11.94
C ARG A 685 18.60 0.89 12.11
N VAL A 686 17.88 1.97 11.85
CA VAL A 686 18.32 3.35 12.08
C VAL A 686 17.75 3.86 13.40
N LYS A 687 18.62 4.19 14.36
CA LYS A 687 18.19 4.78 15.64
C LYS A 687 18.28 6.30 15.59
N PHE A 688 17.18 7.00 15.83
CA PHE A 688 17.13 8.46 15.90
C PHE A 688 16.45 8.90 17.19
N GLY A 689 17.18 9.63 18.04
CA GLY A 689 16.67 10.06 19.35
C GLY A 689 16.20 8.90 20.23
N LYS A 690 14.89 8.83 20.47
CA LYS A 690 14.23 7.81 21.31
C LYS A 690 13.58 6.69 20.49
N GLU A 691 13.46 6.84 19.18
CA GLU A 691 12.76 5.92 18.27
C GLU A 691 13.76 5.17 17.37
N THR A 692 13.29 4.07 16.76
CA THR A 692 14.06 3.27 15.82
C THR A 692 13.24 3.03 14.56
N LEU A 693 13.78 3.43 13.42
CA LEU A 693 13.26 3.08 12.10
C LEU A 693 13.89 1.74 11.69
N ASP A 694 13.05 0.74 11.46
CA ASP A 694 13.47 -0.54 10.89
C ASP A 694 13.18 -0.47 9.38
N ILE A 695 14.24 -0.56 8.57
CA ILE A 695 14.15 -0.65 7.12
C ILE A 695 14.17 -2.15 6.81
N ASP A 696 13.09 -2.65 6.21
CA ASP A 696 12.80 -4.07 5.97
C ASP A 696 12.57 -4.40 4.49
N SER A 697 12.71 -3.43 3.59
CA SER A 697 12.45 -3.54 2.14
C SER A 697 13.42 -2.68 1.33
N TRP A 698 13.69 -3.06 0.07
CA TRP A 698 14.48 -2.20 -0.82
C TRP A 698 13.73 -0.92 -1.18
N GLY A 699 12.40 -0.97 -1.20
CA GLY A 699 11.56 0.23 -1.35
C GLY A 699 11.81 1.25 -0.24
N CYS A 700 11.71 0.82 1.02
CA CYS A 700 11.96 1.68 2.18
C CYS A 700 13.41 2.17 2.22
N LYS A 701 14.38 1.29 1.91
CA LYS A 701 15.80 1.66 1.82
C LYS A 701 16.04 2.75 0.80
N HIS A 702 15.48 2.62 -0.40
CA HIS A 702 15.69 3.57 -1.49
C HIS A 702 15.02 4.93 -1.23
N GLN A 703 13.85 4.93 -0.59
CA GLN A 703 13.20 6.14 -0.08
C GLN A 703 14.08 6.82 0.97
N TYR A 704 14.58 6.06 1.95
CA TYR A 704 15.45 6.57 2.99
C TYR A 704 16.74 7.19 2.43
N ASP A 705 17.42 6.50 1.51
CA ASP A 705 18.65 6.99 0.89
C ASP A 705 18.41 8.27 0.08
N SER A 706 17.27 8.36 -0.62
CA SER A 706 16.85 9.57 -1.35
C SER A 706 16.66 10.77 -0.42
N PHE A 707 16.02 10.59 0.74
CA PHE A 707 15.90 11.63 1.75
C PHE A 707 17.23 11.96 2.43
N CYS A 708 18.11 10.99 2.64
CA CYS A 708 19.46 11.22 3.15
C CYS A 708 20.31 12.08 2.20
N GLN A 709 20.19 11.89 0.89
CA GLN A 709 20.88 12.73 -0.10
C GLN A 709 20.36 14.18 -0.08
N LEU A 710 19.07 14.38 0.19
CA LEU A 710 18.45 15.71 0.28
C LEU A 710 18.81 16.44 1.59
N LEU A 711 18.55 15.78 2.73
CA LEU A 711 18.59 16.36 4.09
C LEU A 711 19.95 16.26 4.77
N GLY A 712 20.81 15.32 4.36
CA GLY A 712 22.12 15.09 4.96
C GLY A 712 22.05 14.96 6.49
N SER A 713 22.75 15.85 7.21
CA SER A 713 22.84 15.83 8.68
C SER A 713 21.51 16.11 9.39
N GLY A 714 20.51 16.65 8.71
CA GLY A 714 19.21 16.99 9.29
C GLY A 714 18.18 15.86 9.29
N MET A 715 18.49 14.70 8.69
CA MET A 715 17.56 13.57 8.57
C MET A 715 16.97 13.14 9.92
N ASN A 716 17.78 13.05 10.97
CA ASN A 716 17.32 12.63 12.30
C ASN A 716 16.31 13.62 12.92
N LEU A 717 16.45 14.91 12.66
CA LEU A 717 15.54 15.93 13.19
C LEU A 717 14.23 15.93 12.42
N HIS A 718 14.30 15.78 11.10
CA HIS A 718 13.13 15.68 10.24
C HIS A 718 12.34 14.39 10.50
N LEU A 719 12.98 13.23 10.72
CA LEU A 719 12.29 12.01 11.15
C LEU A 719 11.57 12.19 12.50
N ALA A 720 12.12 13.02 13.40
CA ALA A 720 11.50 13.28 14.69
C ALA A 720 10.31 14.25 14.62
N HIS A 721 10.35 15.28 13.77
CA HIS A 721 9.40 16.41 13.82
C HIS A 721 8.52 16.58 12.57
N ASN A 722 8.93 16.06 11.42
CA ASN A 722 8.20 16.24 10.16
C ASN A 722 7.08 15.20 10.06
N ASP A 723 5.84 15.67 10.03
CA ASP A 723 4.64 14.84 9.93
C ASP A 723 4.66 14.00 8.64
N LEU A 724 5.05 14.61 7.51
CA LEU A 724 5.03 13.94 6.21
C LEU A 724 6.05 12.81 6.11
N LEU A 725 7.28 12.98 6.64
CA LEU A 725 8.25 11.87 6.67
C LEU A 725 7.81 10.77 7.64
N ARG A 726 7.15 11.13 8.74
CA ARG A 726 6.63 10.16 9.69
C ARG A 726 5.48 9.36 9.09
N GLU A 727 4.64 9.96 8.26
CA GLU A 727 3.62 9.25 7.47
C GLU A 727 4.26 8.32 6.44
N ILE A 728 5.23 8.79 5.65
CA ILE A 728 5.93 7.97 4.64
C ILE A 728 6.56 6.71 5.27
N PHE A 729 7.21 6.85 6.42
CA PHE A 729 7.86 5.73 7.12
C PHE A 729 6.98 5.05 8.18
N ASN A 730 5.68 5.38 8.26
CA ASN A 730 4.73 4.83 9.23
C ASN A 730 5.19 4.91 10.71
N LEU A 731 5.90 5.97 11.08
CA LEU A 731 6.41 6.22 12.43
C LEU A 731 5.36 6.83 13.38
N GLY A 732 4.17 7.20 12.87
CA GLY A 732 3.09 7.84 13.63
C GLY A 732 3.38 9.31 13.97
N SER A 733 2.45 10.00 14.63
CA SER A 733 2.55 11.44 14.92
C SER A 733 3.78 11.81 15.76
N PRO A 734 4.36 13.02 15.56
CA PRO A 734 5.50 13.50 16.35
C PRO A 734 5.28 13.37 17.85
N LEU A 735 6.26 12.79 18.53
CA LEU A 735 6.29 12.79 19.98
C LEU A 735 6.54 14.23 20.45
N LEU A 736 5.56 14.84 21.11
CA LEU A 736 5.75 16.12 21.78
C LEU A 736 6.91 16.01 22.78
N ASP A 737 7.85 16.96 22.74
CA ASP A 737 8.99 17.05 23.67
C ASP A 737 8.58 17.13 25.16
N ASN A 738 7.28 17.33 25.43
CA ASN A 738 6.67 17.28 26.75
C ASN A 738 6.41 15.85 27.30
N ALA A 739 6.79 14.78 26.58
CA ALA A 739 6.88 13.44 27.16
C ALA A 739 8.16 13.28 28.00
N SER A 740 8.36 14.16 28.98
CA SER A 740 9.42 14.08 30.00
C SER A 740 9.10 13.06 31.11
N ASN A 741 8.17 12.12 30.86
CA ASN A 741 7.85 11.00 31.76
C ASN A 741 8.10 9.63 31.13
N VAL A 742 9.14 9.48 30.31
CA VAL A 742 9.71 8.15 30.06
C VAL A 742 10.75 7.89 31.14
N VAL A 743 10.43 6.99 32.06
CA VAL A 743 11.32 6.47 33.10
C VAL A 743 12.65 6.11 32.45
N LYS A 744 13.72 6.88 32.72
CA LYS A 744 15.08 6.50 32.32
C LYS A 744 15.32 5.09 32.83
N VAL A 745 15.43 4.11 31.93
CA VAL A 745 15.79 2.72 32.27
C VAL A 745 16.98 2.78 33.22
N LYS A 746 16.83 2.24 34.43
CA LYS A 746 17.84 2.40 35.47
C LYS A 746 19.16 1.83 34.94
N LYS A 747 20.29 2.48 35.24
CA LYS A 747 21.63 2.03 34.80
C LYS A 747 21.86 0.54 35.05
N LEU A 748 21.30 0.03 36.15
CA LEU A 748 21.34 -1.37 36.56
C LEU A 748 20.55 -2.29 35.62
N GLU A 749 19.34 -1.91 35.19
CA GLU A 749 18.53 -2.68 34.22
C GLU A 749 19.21 -2.75 32.85
N ARG A 750 19.77 -1.63 32.36
CA ARG A 750 20.55 -1.62 31.12
C ARG A 750 21.78 -2.53 31.22
N HIS A 751 22.45 -2.52 32.36
CA HIS A 751 23.59 -3.41 32.62
C HIS A 751 23.16 -4.89 32.60
N HIS A 752 22.06 -5.25 33.26
CA HIS A 752 21.54 -6.61 33.25
C HIS A 752 21.08 -7.07 31.86
N MET A 753 20.40 -6.20 31.10
CA MET A 753 20.01 -6.51 29.71
C MET A 753 21.23 -6.74 28.81
N ASN A 754 22.24 -5.87 28.91
CA ASN A 754 23.48 -6.01 28.15
C ASN A 754 24.26 -7.27 28.58
N MET A 755 24.31 -7.58 29.87
CA MET A 755 24.93 -8.80 30.38
C MET A 755 24.20 -10.06 29.91
N ALA A 756 22.87 -10.05 29.94
CA ALA A 756 22.06 -11.17 29.45
C ALA A 756 22.28 -11.38 27.94
N ALA A 757 22.27 -10.30 27.15
CA ALA A 757 22.57 -10.36 25.72
C ALA A 757 24.01 -10.82 25.44
N PHE A 758 24.99 -10.35 26.21
CA PHE A 758 26.38 -10.78 26.09
C PHE A 758 26.55 -12.25 26.45
N LYS A 759 25.91 -12.72 27.52
CA LYS A 759 25.92 -14.12 27.94
C LYS A 759 25.27 -15.01 26.87
N ALA A 760 24.10 -14.62 26.37
CA ALA A 760 23.42 -15.34 25.29
C ALA A 760 24.29 -15.43 24.04
N ARG A 761 24.84 -14.31 23.55
CA ARG A 761 25.77 -14.30 22.41
C ARG A 761 27.00 -15.18 22.65
N SER A 762 27.56 -15.16 23.85
CA SER A 762 28.74 -15.96 24.19
C SER A 762 28.43 -17.46 24.24
N VAL A 763 27.24 -17.84 24.73
CA VAL A 763 26.78 -19.24 24.73
C VAL A 763 26.54 -19.73 23.30
N THR A 764 25.83 -18.95 22.46
CA THR A 764 25.59 -19.30 21.05
C THR A 764 26.90 -19.38 20.27
N ARG A 765 27.79 -18.40 20.42
CA ARG A 765 29.11 -18.42 19.75
C ARG A 765 30.05 -19.48 20.31
N GLY A 766 29.91 -19.85 21.58
CA GLY A 766 30.68 -20.94 22.20
C GLY A 766 30.48 -22.27 21.49
N LYS A 767 29.24 -22.57 21.06
CA LYS A 767 28.91 -23.78 20.29
C LYS A 767 29.64 -23.84 18.94
N ASN A 768 29.93 -22.69 18.31
CA ASN A 768 30.56 -22.62 16.98
C ASN A 768 32.06 -22.30 17.03
N ARG A 769 32.61 -21.90 18.18
CA ARG A 769 34.03 -21.53 18.33
C ARG A 769 34.96 -22.72 18.13
N ASP A 770 34.49 -23.92 18.42
CA ASP A 770 35.29 -25.14 18.32
C ASP A 770 35.33 -25.72 16.88
N LYS A 771 34.67 -25.09 15.90
CA LYS A 771 34.64 -25.58 14.51
C LYS A 771 35.99 -25.51 13.78
N ARG A 772 36.93 -24.67 14.24
CA ARG A 772 38.28 -24.52 13.65
C ARG A 772 39.41 -24.98 14.58
N THR A 773 39.10 -25.48 15.78
CA THR A 773 40.12 -26.07 16.64
C THR A 773 40.52 -27.42 16.06
N ALA A 774 41.80 -27.55 15.71
CA ALA A 774 42.37 -28.86 15.39
C ALA A 774 42.34 -29.70 16.67
N VAL A 775 41.32 -30.56 16.80
CA VAL A 775 41.27 -31.58 17.84
C VAL A 775 42.32 -32.62 17.48
N PHE A 776 43.50 -32.51 18.12
CA PHE A 776 44.55 -33.53 18.08
C PHE A 776 44.32 -34.58 19.15
#